data_AF-A0A0D1DXP2-F1
#
_entry.id   AF-A0A0D1DXP2-F1
#
_cell.length_a   1.000
_cell.length_b   1.000
_cell.length_c   1.000
_cell.angle_alpha   90.00
_cell.angle_beta   90.00
_cell.angle_gamma   90.00
#
_symmetry.space_group_name_H-M   'P 1'
#
loop_
_entity.id
_entity.type
_entity.pdbx_description
1 polymer ?
#
loop_
_entity_poly.entity_id
_entity_poly.type
_entity_poly.pdbx_seq_one_letter_code
_entity_poly.pdbx_strand_id
1 'polypeptide(L)'
;MSTVRSGVVGRQLGTWSGTDAGVSRGHVQRARGVGERRNASSVDESRLDTRAPRALKRLPAKIVIANRGEIACRIIGTCRRLGISTVAVYSEADAMSQHVKLADEAYCIGPAASSESYLCQEKILAIAQRTHATMVHPGYGFLSENASFAKLLQDSRITFIGPPPSAIDAMGSKSASKDIMLAANVPCVPGYHGLQQDAESLASEADKIGYPVLIKAVKGGGGKGMKIACTRDEFADALSSAQREALKSFGDATVLIEKYLTAPRHVEVQVFADTHGNAVYISERDCSVQRRHQKIIEEAPAPHLDARLRTELGEKAVAAAKAVGYVGAGTVEFILDAQRPQEFYFMEMNTRLQVEHPVTEMVSGLDLVEWQLEVAAGNRLPLLQHELSIQGHAFEARIYAENTDANFLPDTGTLVHVSLPRTTTTTHSNPALIHRDAGQVSSLNDAQAVVRVDTGFVTGDEISVHYDPMIAKLIVKGRDRTEALRIMAHALSQYQVVGPMTNIQFLKNLVRHPKFIAGEVETGFIAKYGEQALFGDPYTSEAELGEAIAQGVVWIYQRDLGATLDDAKRGVWTSDEFVRWQSRTFSVGHKTLGEVQVCVTPTNARADTFHVVIDARDGSQMRYDSLRTHGSTTIAHTASSGSSPPVYTTFLATGVSTSFNLLAPTWFSQTTTASTHMASDLVSSPMPSKIVDCKVKRGDSVKAGQTIVILEAMKTEISLKAPRDAVVESVSAKCKPGGLVAEATVLVTFVAQNDE
;
A
#
# COMPACT_ATOMS: atom_id res chain seq x y z
N MET A 1 -28.21 -27.79 -56.93
CA MET A 1 -27.10 -27.59 -57.88
C MET A 1 -25.92 -27.10 -57.07
N SER A 2 -24.73 -27.68 -56.98
CA SER A 2 -24.05 -28.82 -57.60
C SER A 2 -22.68 -28.83 -56.89
N THR A 3 -22.34 -29.85 -56.08
CA THR A 3 -21.28 -30.87 -56.36
C THR A 3 -19.85 -30.28 -56.53
N VAL A 4 -18.75 -30.79 -55.97
CA VAL A 4 -18.36 -32.20 -55.73
C VAL A 4 -17.00 -32.30 -54.94
N ARG A 5 -16.91 -33.32 -54.06
CA ARG A 5 -15.81 -34.31 -53.75
C ARG A 5 -14.33 -33.89 -53.68
N SER A 6 -13.50 -34.26 -52.68
CA SER A 6 -13.20 -35.52 -51.94
C SER A 6 -12.14 -36.46 -52.55
N GLY A 7 -11.21 -36.93 -51.70
CA GLY A 7 -10.36 -38.14 -51.81
C GLY A 7 -9.08 -37.93 -50.99
N VAL A 8 -8.71 -38.62 -49.89
CA VAL A 8 -8.86 -39.98 -49.31
C VAL A 8 -8.04 -41.09 -49.98
N VAL A 9 -7.43 -41.92 -49.08
CA VAL A 9 -6.85 -43.28 -49.19
C VAL A 9 -5.30 -43.30 -49.27
N GLY A 10 -4.54 -44.10 -48.50
CA GLY A 10 -4.80 -45.20 -47.54
C GLY A 10 -3.52 -45.51 -46.75
N ARG A 11 -3.57 -45.97 -45.48
CA ARG A 11 -3.55 -47.39 -45.02
C ARG A 11 -2.41 -48.23 -45.62
N GLN A 12 -1.72 -49.16 -44.95
CA GLN A 12 -1.59 -49.67 -43.57
C GLN A 12 -0.65 -50.91 -43.70
N LEU A 13 -0.22 -51.49 -42.57
CA LEU A 13 0.35 -52.86 -42.37
C LEU A 13 1.88 -52.91 -42.47
N GLY A 14 2.61 -53.31 -41.42
CA GLY A 14 2.51 -54.57 -40.65
C GLY A 14 3.60 -55.51 -41.21
N THR A 15 4.40 -56.29 -40.49
CA THR A 15 4.30 -56.93 -39.17
C THR A 15 5.54 -57.84 -39.04
N TRP A 16 5.98 -58.13 -37.79
CA TRP A 16 6.65 -59.39 -37.33
C TRP A 16 8.09 -59.67 -37.81
N SER A 17 9.00 -60.32 -37.08
CA SER A 17 9.02 -61.02 -35.77
C SER A 17 10.48 -61.40 -35.40
N GLY A 18 10.70 -61.91 -34.18
CA GLY A 18 11.96 -62.38 -33.57
C GLY A 18 12.84 -63.32 -34.45
N THR A 19 14.07 -63.68 -34.11
CA THR A 19 14.61 -64.13 -32.81
C THR A 19 16.13 -64.41 -32.93
N ASP A 20 16.83 -64.24 -31.81
CA ASP A 20 17.94 -65.03 -31.24
C ASP A 20 19.35 -65.22 -31.83
N ALA A 21 20.28 -65.20 -30.86
CA ALA A 21 21.63 -65.81 -30.76
C ALA A 21 22.74 -65.20 -31.65
N GLY A 22 23.95 -64.91 -31.19
CA GLY A 22 24.69 -65.26 -29.98
C GLY A 22 26.19 -65.40 -30.36
N VAL A 23 27.09 -65.25 -29.38
CA VAL A 23 28.54 -65.59 -29.42
C VAL A 23 29.47 -64.57 -30.13
N SER A 24 30.75 -64.38 -29.78
CA SER A 24 31.49 -64.06 -28.54
C SER A 24 32.96 -63.76 -28.93
N ARG A 25 33.65 -62.94 -28.12
CA ARG A 25 35.11 -62.87 -27.85
C ARG A 25 36.10 -62.33 -28.91
N GLY A 26 37.00 -61.47 -28.42
CA GLY A 26 38.34 -61.23 -29.00
C GLY A 26 39.08 -60.01 -28.43
N HIS A 27 39.83 -60.20 -27.33
CA HIS A 27 40.78 -59.25 -26.73
C HIS A 27 42.04 -59.04 -27.60
N VAL A 28 42.59 -57.81 -27.63
CA VAL A 28 44.05 -57.57 -27.71
C VAL A 28 44.43 -56.36 -26.86
N GLN A 29 45.35 -56.58 -25.91
CA GLN A 29 46.05 -55.59 -25.08
C GLN A 29 47.33 -55.07 -25.77
N ARG A 30 47.73 -53.83 -25.46
CA ARG A 30 49.12 -53.31 -25.28
C ARG A 30 49.03 -51.81 -24.99
N ALA A 31 49.89 -51.10 -24.26
CA ALA A 31 50.81 -51.33 -23.16
C ALA A 31 51.23 -49.90 -22.68
N ARG A 32 51.74 -49.79 -21.45
CA ARG A 32 52.02 -48.55 -20.68
C ARG A 32 53.07 -47.60 -21.28
N GLY A 33 52.94 -46.32 -20.95
CA GLY A 33 54.03 -45.33 -20.93
C GLY A 33 53.81 -44.30 -19.80
N VAL A 34 54.80 -44.17 -18.91
CA VAL A 34 54.84 -43.25 -17.75
C VAL A 34 55.58 -41.98 -18.16
N GLY A 35 55.14 -40.81 -17.68
CA GLY A 35 55.91 -39.55 -17.78
C GLY A 35 55.16 -38.35 -17.20
N GLU A 36 55.66 -37.84 -16.07
CA GLU A 36 55.18 -36.67 -15.32
C GLU A 36 55.23 -35.36 -16.11
N ARG A 37 54.29 -34.43 -15.84
CA ARG A 37 54.55 -33.11 -15.19
C ARG A 37 53.29 -32.23 -15.18
N ARG A 38 53.14 -31.51 -14.08
CA ARG A 38 52.06 -30.58 -13.71
C ARG A 38 51.95 -29.41 -14.69
N ASN A 39 50.71 -28.99 -14.98
CA ASN A 39 50.31 -27.58 -14.99
C ASN A 39 48.80 -27.46 -14.72
N ALA A 40 48.48 -26.67 -13.71
CA ALA A 40 47.13 -26.29 -13.34
C ALA A 40 46.66 -25.13 -14.23
N SER A 41 45.55 -25.31 -14.95
CA SER A 41 44.60 -24.28 -15.43
C SER A 41 43.79 -24.82 -16.61
N SER A 42 42.65 -25.42 -16.33
CA SER A 42 41.48 -25.47 -17.21
C SER A 42 40.37 -26.15 -16.42
N VAL A 43 39.42 -25.34 -15.94
CA VAL A 43 38.15 -25.87 -15.46
C VAL A 43 37.45 -26.41 -16.70
N ASP A 44 37.30 -27.73 -16.75
CA ASP A 44 36.67 -28.48 -17.81
C ASP A 44 35.16 -28.17 -17.84
N GLU A 45 34.76 -27.20 -18.67
CA GLU A 45 33.35 -26.84 -18.96
C GLU A 45 32.59 -27.95 -19.74
N SER A 46 33.17 -29.14 -19.95
CA SER A 46 32.56 -30.19 -20.80
C SER A 46 31.68 -31.22 -20.06
N ARG A 47 31.29 -30.97 -18.81
CA ARG A 47 30.29 -31.80 -18.09
C ARG A 47 29.00 -31.04 -17.79
N LEU A 48 28.41 -30.43 -18.81
CA LEU A 48 26.98 -30.13 -18.81
C LEU A 48 26.22 -31.46 -18.83
N ASP A 49 25.62 -31.81 -17.69
CA ASP A 49 24.74 -32.95 -17.48
C ASP A 49 23.59 -32.90 -18.50
N THR A 50 23.73 -33.58 -19.63
CA THR A 50 22.74 -33.74 -20.71
C THR A 50 21.63 -34.72 -20.30
N ARG A 51 21.17 -34.64 -19.05
CA ARG A 51 19.98 -35.35 -18.59
C ARG A 51 18.74 -34.64 -19.13
N ALA A 52 17.80 -35.43 -19.66
CA ALA A 52 16.47 -35.01 -20.07
C ALA A 52 15.87 -33.96 -19.12
N PRO A 53 15.09 -32.98 -19.61
CA PRO A 53 14.55 -31.91 -18.78
C PRO A 53 13.83 -32.54 -17.58
N ARG A 54 14.36 -32.28 -16.39
CA ARG A 54 13.81 -32.81 -15.13
C ARG A 54 12.39 -32.25 -15.03
N ALA A 55 11.39 -33.13 -15.04
CA ALA A 55 9.99 -32.72 -15.00
C ALA A 55 9.76 -31.77 -13.80
N LEU A 56 9.07 -30.65 -14.04
CA LEU A 56 8.72 -29.69 -12.99
C LEU A 56 7.96 -30.41 -11.87
N LYS A 57 8.31 -30.08 -10.62
CA LYS A 57 7.52 -30.54 -9.48
C LYS A 57 6.14 -29.89 -9.55
N ARG A 58 5.14 -30.65 -9.12
CA ARG A 58 3.75 -30.18 -9.12
C ARG A 58 3.57 -29.10 -8.07
N LEU A 59 2.85 -28.05 -8.44
CA LEU A 59 2.34 -27.04 -7.52
C LEU A 59 1.41 -27.68 -6.47
N PRO A 60 1.26 -27.06 -5.29
CA PRO A 60 0.38 -27.59 -4.25
C PRO A 60 -1.07 -27.61 -4.72
N ALA A 61 -1.84 -28.63 -4.31
CA ALA A 61 -3.26 -28.65 -4.58
C ALA A 61 -4.04 -27.63 -3.73
N LYS A 62 -3.53 -27.32 -2.52
CA LYS A 62 -4.19 -26.43 -1.56
C LYS A 62 -3.18 -25.69 -0.69
N ILE A 63 -3.42 -24.40 -0.45
CA ILE A 63 -2.61 -23.56 0.44
C ILE A 63 -3.48 -22.78 1.45
N VAL A 64 -2.90 -22.40 2.59
CA VAL A 64 -3.48 -21.41 3.51
C VAL A 64 -2.85 -20.05 3.25
N ILE A 65 -3.67 -19.01 3.23
CA ILE A 65 -3.22 -17.62 3.15
C ILE A 65 -3.34 -17.02 4.53
N ALA A 66 -2.20 -16.82 5.19
CA ALA A 66 -2.09 -16.32 6.56
C ALA A 66 -2.10 -14.78 6.61
N ASN A 67 -3.05 -14.16 5.90
CA ASN A 67 -3.17 -12.71 5.77
C ASN A 67 -4.61 -12.30 5.42
N ARG A 68 -4.85 -10.99 5.27
CA ARG A 68 -6.15 -10.37 5.01
C ARG A 68 -6.06 -9.28 3.94
N GLY A 69 -7.19 -8.65 3.64
CA GLY A 69 -7.25 -7.44 2.82
C GLY A 69 -6.80 -7.66 1.37
N GLU A 70 -6.21 -6.63 0.74
CA GLU A 70 -5.85 -6.68 -0.68
C GLU A 70 -4.85 -7.80 -0.99
N ILE A 71 -3.86 -8.03 -0.13
CA ILE A 71 -2.82 -9.03 -0.38
C ILE A 71 -3.36 -10.46 -0.38
N ALA A 72 -4.33 -10.75 0.49
CA ALA A 72 -4.99 -12.04 0.45
C ALA A 72 -5.76 -12.22 -0.86
N CYS A 73 -6.47 -11.18 -1.32
CA CYS A 73 -7.16 -11.19 -2.61
C CYS A 73 -6.17 -11.36 -3.79
N ARG A 74 -5.02 -10.69 -3.74
CA ARG A 74 -3.92 -10.78 -4.70
C ARG A 74 -3.37 -12.20 -4.82
N ILE A 75 -3.16 -12.89 -3.69
CA ILE A 75 -2.66 -14.28 -3.67
C ILE A 75 -3.75 -15.24 -4.18
N ILE A 76 -5.00 -15.05 -3.76
CA ILE A 76 -6.14 -15.86 -4.24
C ILE A 76 -6.27 -15.75 -5.76
N GLY A 77 -6.13 -14.55 -6.32
CA GLY A 77 -6.19 -14.32 -7.76
C GLY A 77 -5.19 -15.16 -8.55
N THR A 78 -3.92 -15.20 -8.13
CA THR A 78 -2.89 -16.06 -8.74
C THR A 78 -3.20 -17.55 -8.53
N CYS A 79 -3.59 -17.96 -7.32
CA CYS A 79 -3.90 -19.37 -7.04
C CYS A 79 -5.06 -19.87 -7.90
N ARG A 80 -6.12 -19.08 -8.05
CA ARG A 80 -7.28 -19.41 -8.89
C ARG A 80 -6.90 -19.56 -10.36
N ARG A 81 -6.04 -18.68 -10.88
CA ARG A 81 -5.50 -18.78 -12.25
C ARG A 81 -4.71 -20.07 -12.46
N LEU A 82 -4.00 -20.54 -11.44
CA LEU A 82 -3.18 -21.76 -11.46
C LEU A 82 -3.96 -23.03 -11.07
N GLY A 83 -5.24 -22.92 -10.72
CA GLY A 83 -6.07 -24.06 -10.28
C GLY A 83 -5.71 -24.61 -8.89
N ILE A 84 -5.13 -23.78 -8.02
CA ILE A 84 -4.76 -24.13 -6.64
C ILE A 84 -5.92 -23.73 -5.70
N SER A 85 -6.39 -24.65 -4.86
CA SER A 85 -7.41 -24.36 -3.86
C SER A 85 -6.88 -23.48 -2.73
N THR A 86 -7.71 -22.54 -2.27
CA THR A 86 -7.31 -21.49 -1.33
C THR A 86 -8.10 -21.56 -0.03
N VAL A 87 -7.39 -21.48 1.09
CA VAL A 87 -7.97 -21.37 2.43
C VAL A 87 -7.62 -20.00 3.00
N ALA A 88 -8.62 -19.16 3.23
CA ALA A 88 -8.45 -17.90 3.96
C ALA A 88 -8.62 -18.10 5.47
N VAL A 89 -7.93 -17.26 6.25
CA VAL A 89 -8.21 -17.08 7.68
C VAL A 89 -8.76 -15.68 7.91
N TYR A 90 -9.63 -15.52 8.90
CA TYR A 90 -10.23 -14.23 9.21
C TYR A 90 -10.49 -14.02 10.70
N SER A 91 -10.46 -12.78 11.17
CA SER A 91 -10.94 -12.41 12.50
C SER A 91 -12.45 -12.15 12.48
N GLU A 92 -13.10 -12.07 13.63
CA GLU A 92 -14.52 -11.70 13.73
C GLU A 92 -14.86 -10.39 12.99
N ALA A 93 -13.96 -9.40 12.98
CA ALA A 93 -14.17 -8.13 12.27
C ALA A 93 -14.08 -8.28 10.74
N ASP A 94 -13.38 -9.31 10.25
CA ASP A 94 -13.17 -9.56 8.82
C ASP A 94 -14.13 -10.61 8.24
N ALA A 95 -15.16 -11.02 8.99
CA ALA A 95 -16.10 -12.07 8.57
C ALA A 95 -16.78 -11.77 7.22
N MET A 96 -16.93 -10.49 6.89
CA MET A 96 -17.53 -10.02 5.64
C MET A 96 -16.52 -9.43 4.65
N SER A 97 -15.21 -9.56 4.89
CA SER A 97 -14.17 -9.03 4.00
C SER A 97 -14.10 -9.77 2.66
N GLN A 98 -13.54 -9.10 1.65
CA GLN A 98 -13.50 -9.65 0.29
C GLN A 98 -12.66 -10.94 0.17
N HIS A 99 -11.54 -11.06 0.89
CA HIS A 99 -10.72 -12.27 0.82
C HIS A 99 -11.44 -13.51 1.36
N VAL A 100 -12.35 -13.34 2.33
CA VAL A 100 -13.21 -14.42 2.85
C VAL A 100 -14.21 -14.86 1.79
N LYS A 101 -14.82 -13.91 1.08
CA LYS A 101 -15.77 -14.18 -0.02
C LYS A 101 -15.09 -14.82 -1.23
N LEU A 102 -13.81 -14.53 -1.47
CA LEU A 102 -13.05 -14.98 -2.62
C LEU A 102 -12.41 -16.37 -2.43
N ALA A 103 -12.04 -16.76 -1.21
CA ALA A 103 -11.39 -18.04 -0.96
C ALA A 103 -12.37 -19.22 -1.10
N ASP A 104 -11.85 -20.40 -1.41
CA ASP A 104 -12.66 -21.63 -1.54
C ASP A 104 -13.13 -22.12 -0.16
N GLU A 105 -12.31 -21.91 0.87
CA GLU A 105 -12.63 -22.18 2.27
C GLU A 105 -12.17 -21.00 3.14
N ALA A 106 -12.89 -20.70 4.22
CA ALA A 106 -12.50 -19.65 5.15
C ALA A 106 -12.78 -20.05 6.61
N TYR A 107 -11.85 -19.74 7.52
CA TYR A 107 -11.95 -20.09 8.93
C TYR A 107 -11.69 -18.92 9.86
N CYS A 108 -12.58 -18.74 10.85
CA CYS A 108 -12.40 -17.75 11.91
C CYS A 108 -11.25 -18.16 12.83
N ILE A 109 -10.34 -17.23 13.10
CA ILE A 109 -9.17 -17.40 13.98
C ILE A 109 -9.25 -16.53 15.25
N GLY A 110 -10.41 -15.96 15.55
CA GLY A 110 -10.68 -15.29 16.83
C GLY A 110 -11.05 -13.80 16.70
N PRO A 111 -10.91 -13.04 17.80
CA PRO A 111 -11.36 -11.64 17.88
C PRO A 111 -10.63 -10.70 16.92
N ALA A 112 -11.14 -9.48 16.80
CA ALA A 112 -10.61 -8.47 15.87
C ALA A 112 -9.14 -8.08 16.12
N ALA A 113 -8.67 -8.11 17.36
CA ALA A 113 -7.28 -7.77 17.67
C ALA A 113 -6.29 -8.72 16.99
N SER A 114 -5.34 -8.18 16.23
CA SER A 114 -4.38 -8.99 15.46
C SER A 114 -3.52 -9.90 16.36
N SER A 115 -3.19 -9.45 17.57
CA SER A 115 -2.46 -10.21 18.60
C SER A 115 -3.17 -11.48 19.05
N GLU A 116 -4.49 -11.51 18.91
CA GLU A 116 -5.36 -12.62 19.31
C GLU A 116 -5.91 -13.40 18.09
N SER A 117 -5.58 -12.98 16.87
CA SER A 117 -6.00 -13.58 15.61
C SER A 117 -4.82 -13.82 14.67
N TYR A 118 -4.53 -12.92 13.73
CA TYR A 118 -3.55 -13.11 12.65
C TYR A 118 -2.10 -13.32 13.12
N LEU A 119 -1.77 -12.93 14.36
CA LEU A 119 -0.44 -13.16 14.96
C LEU A 119 -0.38 -14.47 15.77
N CYS A 120 -1.51 -15.18 15.95
CA CYS A 120 -1.55 -16.46 16.67
C CYS A 120 -1.11 -17.62 15.77
N GLN A 121 0.18 -17.92 15.82
CA GLN A 121 0.84 -18.98 15.06
C GLN A 121 0.14 -20.35 15.17
N GLU A 122 -0.24 -20.74 16.39
CA GLU A 122 -0.90 -22.03 16.68
C GLU A 122 -2.24 -22.18 15.97
N LYS A 123 -3.03 -21.09 15.89
CA LYS A 123 -4.33 -21.10 15.22
C LYS A 123 -4.17 -21.32 13.72
N ILE A 124 -3.21 -20.63 13.10
CA ILE A 124 -2.94 -20.76 11.66
C ILE A 124 -2.42 -22.17 11.35
N LEU A 125 -1.51 -22.71 12.17
CA LEU A 125 -1.03 -24.08 12.03
C LEU A 125 -2.18 -25.10 12.14
N ALA A 126 -3.08 -24.93 13.12
CA ALA A 126 -4.22 -25.81 13.31
C ALA A 126 -5.15 -25.81 12.07
N ILE A 127 -5.37 -24.64 11.44
CA ILE A 127 -6.15 -24.55 10.19
C ILE A 127 -5.44 -25.26 9.03
N ALA A 128 -4.13 -25.07 8.87
CA ALA A 128 -3.37 -25.75 7.82
C ALA A 128 -3.45 -27.28 7.97
N GLN A 129 -3.33 -27.78 9.21
CA GLN A 129 -3.47 -29.21 9.51
C GLN A 129 -4.89 -29.72 9.26
N ARG A 130 -5.92 -28.98 9.70
CA ARG A 130 -7.33 -29.33 9.54
C ARG A 130 -7.76 -29.39 8.07
N THR A 131 -7.23 -28.51 7.24
CA THR A 131 -7.59 -28.39 5.81
C THR A 131 -6.70 -29.23 4.89
N HIS A 132 -5.66 -29.86 5.45
CA HIS A 132 -4.63 -30.61 4.74
C HIS A 132 -3.88 -29.76 3.69
N ALA A 133 -3.79 -28.45 3.91
CA ALA A 133 -2.98 -27.57 3.09
C ALA A 133 -1.49 -27.88 3.33
N THR A 134 -0.72 -27.99 2.25
CA THR A 134 0.69 -28.36 2.32
C THR A 134 1.62 -27.15 2.37
N MET A 135 1.11 -25.95 2.10
CA MET A 135 1.87 -24.71 2.14
C MET A 135 1.08 -23.57 2.77
N VAL A 136 1.80 -22.62 3.37
CA VAL A 136 1.23 -21.38 3.93
C VAL A 136 1.89 -20.19 3.26
N HIS A 137 1.08 -19.31 2.67
CA HIS A 137 1.53 -18.03 2.13
C HIS A 137 1.30 -16.93 3.17
N PRO A 138 2.34 -16.28 3.69
CA PRO A 138 2.19 -15.25 4.71
C PRO A 138 1.80 -13.88 4.13
N GLY A 139 2.02 -13.65 2.84
CA GLY A 139 1.86 -12.32 2.23
C GLY A 139 2.94 -11.38 2.77
N TYR A 140 2.54 -10.22 3.28
CA TYR A 140 3.42 -9.26 3.92
C TYR A 140 2.85 -8.80 5.28
N GLY A 141 3.73 -8.35 6.18
CA GLY A 141 3.33 -8.05 7.56
C GLY A 141 2.88 -9.31 8.32
N PHE A 142 2.30 -9.11 9.50
CA PHE A 142 1.91 -10.18 10.42
C PHE A 142 3.06 -11.17 10.69
N LEU A 143 2.93 -12.41 10.20
CA LEU A 143 3.90 -13.49 10.44
C LEU A 143 4.90 -13.68 9.28
N SER A 144 4.90 -12.82 8.26
CA SER A 144 5.77 -12.97 7.08
C SER A 144 7.27 -12.90 7.39
N GLU A 145 7.65 -12.18 8.46
CA GLU A 145 9.04 -12.00 8.88
C GLU A 145 9.27 -12.62 10.27
N ASN A 146 8.46 -13.63 10.62
CA ASN A 146 8.57 -14.31 11.90
C ASN A 146 9.28 -15.67 11.72
N ALA A 147 10.56 -15.72 12.10
CA ALA A 147 11.38 -16.93 11.99
C ALA A 147 10.83 -18.10 12.81
N SER A 148 10.26 -17.84 14.00
CA SER A 148 9.66 -18.88 14.84
C SER A 148 8.46 -19.54 14.16
N PHE A 149 7.66 -18.77 13.43
CA PHE A 149 6.53 -19.29 12.67
C PHE A 149 6.98 -20.12 11.46
N ALA A 150 7.95 -19.61 10.69
CA ALA A 150 8.51 -20.35 9.56
C ALA A 150 9.11 -21.70 10.02
N LYS A 151 9.80 -21.70 11.18
CA LYS A 151 10.34 -22.91 11.80
C LYS A 151 9.23 -23.87 12.28
N LEU A 152 8.20 -23.35 12.92
CA LEU A 152 7.04 -24.13 13.37
C LEU A 152 6.35 -24.87 12.21
N LEU A 153 6.19 -24.20 11.07
CA LEU A 153 5.63 -24.81 9.86
C LEU A 153 6.56 -25.89 9.29
N GLN A 154 7.87 -25.61 9.23
CA GLN A 154 8.88 -26.58 8.78
C GLN A 154 8.89 -27.85 9.64
N ASP A 155 8.85 -27.71 10.97
CA ASP A 155 8.79 -28.82 11.92
C ASP A 155 7.48 -29.63 11.76
N SER A 156 6.42 -28.97 11.33
CA SER A 156 5.11 -29.57 11.03
C SER A 156 4.96 -30.10 9.60
N ARG A 157 6.05 -30.09 8.80
CA ARG A 157 6.08 -30.51 7.38
C ARG A 157 5.13 -29.73 6.46
N ILE A 158 4.87 -28.46 6.79
CA ILE A 158 4.13 -27.52 5.97
C ILE A 158 5.13 -26.51 5.42
N THR A 159 5.14 -26.31 4.09
CA THR A 159 6.09 -25.38 3.47
C THR A 159 5.67 -23.93 3.75
N PHE A 160 6.57 -23.16 4.33
CA PHE A 160 6.44 -21.71 4.38
C PHE A 160 6.82 -21.12 3.02
N ILE A 161 5.90 -20.37 2.39
CA ILE A 161 6.16 -19.72 1.10
C ILE A 161 6.91 -18.41 1.36
N GLY A 162 8.23 -18.51 1.50
CA GLY A 162 9.11 -17.39 1.84
C GLY A 162 10.53 -17.88 2.15
N PRO A 163 11.38 -17.00 2.70
CA PRO A 163 12.75 -17.35 3.05
C PRO A 163 12.81 -18.33 4.24
N PRO A 164 13.94 -19.07 4.38
CA PRO A 164 14.13 -19.96 5.51
C PRO A 164 14.25 -19.19 6.84
N PRO A 165 13.93 -19.81 7.99
CA PRO A 165 13.99 -19.15 9.30
C PRO A 165 15.35 -18.49 9.60
N SER A 166 16.44 -19.12 9.19
CA SER A 166 17.80 -18.60 9.37
C SER A 166 18.04 -17.28 8.63
N ALA A 167 17.48 -17.12 7.44
CA ALA A 167 17.62 -15.88 6.67
C ALA A 167 16.77 -14.75 7.28
N ILE A 168 15.58 -15.08 7.80
CA ILE A 168 14.73 -14.14 8.52
C ILE A 168 15.44 -13.63 9.78
N ASP A 169 15.99 -14.52 10.60
CA ASP A 169 16.72 -14.15 11.82
C ASP A 169 17.98 -13.33 11.52
N ALA A 170 18.73 -13.71 10.47
CA ALA A 170 19.95 -13.01 10.06
C ALA A 170 19.68 -11.54 9.70
N MET A 171 18.55 -11.26 9.04
CA MET A 171 18.18 -9.91 8.61
C MET A 171 17.34 -9.15 9.64
N GLY A 172 16.79 -9.82 10.66
CA GLY A 172 16.03 -9.17 11.73
C GLY A 172 16.87 -8.33 12.70
N SER A 173 18.19 -8.56 12.77
CA SER A 173 19.11 -7.78 13.62
C SER A 173 19.97 -6.83 12.77
N LYS A 174 19.91 -5.53 13.07
CA LYS A 174 20.65 -4.49 12.33
C LYS A 174 22.17 -4.64 12.39
N SER A 175 22.71 -5.13 13.49
CA SER A 175 24.16 -5.34 13.62
C SER A 175 24.60 -6.58 12.83
N ALA A 176 23.90 -7.71 13.03
CA ALA A 176 24.22 -8.96 12.35
C ALA A 176 24.04 -8.84 10.83
N SER A 177 23.00 -8.13 10.38
CA SER A 177 22.78 -7.92 8.95
C SER A 177 23.92 -7.13 8.31
N LYS A 178 24.42 -6.07 8.95
CA LYS A 178 25.57 -5.30 8.47
C LYS A 178 26.85 -6.13 8.38
N ASP A 179 27.16 -6.92 9.40
CA ASP A 179 28.36 -7.76 9.39
C ASP A 179 28.33 -8.76 8.22
N ILE A 180 27.16 -9.35 7.95
CA ILE A 180 26.95 -10.24 6.80
C ILE A 180 27.09 -9.48 5.48
N MET A 181 26.51 -8.28 5.37
CA MET A 181 26.59 -7.47 4.16
C MET A 181 28.01 -6.99 3.86
N LEU A 182 28.75 -6.56 4.87
CA LEU A 182 30.16 -6.19 4.74
C LEU A 182 31.01 -7.38 4.29
N ALA A 183 30.79 -8.56 4.87
CA ALA A 183 31.46 -9.80 4.43
C ALA A 183 31.09 -10.19 2.99
N ALA A 184 29.88 -9.87 2.55
CA ALA A 184 29.40 -10.06 1.18
C ALA A 184 29.84 -8.94 0.20
N ASN A 185 30.67 -8.00 0.65
CA ASN A 185 31.13 -6.85 -0.13
C ASN A 185 29.97 -5.97 -0.65
N VAL A 186 28.89 -5.86 0.14
CA VAL A 186 27.76 -4.96 -0.09
C VAL A 186 28.05 -3.66 0.68
N PRO A 187 28.03 -2.48 0.01
CA PRO A 187 28.30 -1.22 0.70
C PRO A 187 27.29 -0.96 1.81
N CYS A 188 27.74 -0.70 3.04
CA CYS A 188 26.88 -0.28 4.15
C CYS A 188 27.17 1.19 4.50
N VAL A 189 26.18 1.87 5.10
CA VAL A 189 26.36 3.28 5.51
C VAL A 189 27.55 3.36 6.47
N PRO A 190 28.55 4.22 6.20
CA PRO A 190 29.67 4.41 7.10
C PRO A 190 29.17 4.75 8.51
N GLY A 191 29.66 4.03 9.50
CA GLY A 191 29.13 4.15 10.84
C GLY A 191 29.90 3.34 11.86
N TYR A 192 29.63 3.64 13.13
CA TYR A 192 30.15 2.92 14.29
C TYR A 192 29.03 2.09 14.94
N HIS A 193 29.31 0.82 15.13
CA HIS A 193 28.41 -0.17 15.74
C HIS A 193 29.18 -1.09 16.72
N GLY A 194 30.29 -0.59 17.26
CA GLY A 194 31.10 -1.33 18.23
C GLY A 194 30.48 -1.37 19.63
N LEU A 195 31.12 -2.13 20.50
CA LEU A 195 30.66 -2.38 21.87
C LEU A 195 30.94 -1.21 22.83
N GLN A 196 31.81 -0.25 22.47
CA GLN A 196 32.09 0.91 23.31
C GLN A 196 30.96 1.92 23.15
N GLN A 197 30.34 2.31 24.27
CA GLN A 197 29.13 3.13 24.31
C GLN A 197 29.31 4.39 25.17
N ASP A 198 30.54 4.68 25.60
CA ASP A 198 30.89 5.91 26.31
C ASP A 198 30.83 7.12 25.37
N ALA A 199 30.35 8.26 25.91
CA ALA A 199 30.03 9.44 25.11
C ALA A 199 31.25 10.03 24.37
N GLU A 200 32.45 9.98 24.96
CA GLU A 200 33.67 10.47 24.32
C GLU A 200 34.11 9.59 23.15
N SER A 201 34.10 8.26 23.31
CA SER A 201 34.42 7.35 22.21
C SER A 201 33.39 7.49 21.08
N LEU A 202 32.10 7.56 21.40
CA LEU A 202 31.04 7.78 20.41
C LEU A 202 31.21 9.13 19.68
N ALA A 203 31.57 10.20 20.38
CA ALA A 203 31.87 11.49 19.75
C ALA A 203 33.10 11.42 18.84
N SER A 204 34.16 10.71 19.25
CA SER A 204 35.35 10.50 18.43
C SER A 204 35.03 9.74 17.13
N GLU A 205 34.18 8.73 17.21
CA GLU A 205 33.71 8.00 16.04
C GLU A 205 32.84 8.88 15.12
N ALA A 206 31.96 9.72 15.69
CA ALA A 206 31.21 10.70 14.93
C ALA A 206 32.12 11.69 14.18
N ASP A 207 33.23 12.12 14.77
CA ASP A 207 34.22 12.98 14.09
C ASP A 207 34.88 12.28 12.90
N LYS A 208 35.21 10.99 13.06
CA LYS A 208 35.82 10.17 11.99
C LYS A 208 34.86 9.97 10.82
N ILE A 209 33.57 9.74 11.11
CA ILE A 209 32.50 9.64 10.10
C ILE A 209 32.26 11.00 9.42
N GLY A 210 32.40 12.08 10.19
CA GLY A 210 32.16 13.45 9.80
C GLY A 210 30.68 13.83 9.84
N TYR A 211 30.38 15.00 10.38
CA TYR A 211 29.02 15.52 10.50
C TYR A 211 28.40 15.91 9.13
N PRO A 212 27.06 15.92 8.99
CA PRO A 212 26.07 15.49 9.98
C PRO A 212 26.07 13.95 10.18
N VAL A 213 25.77 13.52 11.40
CA VAL A 213 25.64 12.10 11.78
C VAL A 213 24.26 11.79 12.35
N LEU A 214 23.86 10.54 12.24
CA LEU A 214 22.59 10.00 12.70
C LEU A 214 22.85 8.98 13.81
N ILE A 215 22.31 9.25 14.99
CA ILE A 215 22.36 8.36 16.13
C ILE A 215 21.08 7.53 16.09
N LYS A 216 21.20 6.19 16.08
CA LYS A 216 20.07 5.26 16.07
C LYS A 216 20.17 4.28 17.23
N ALA A 217 19.04 3.87 17.79
CA ALA A 217 18.99 2.73 18.70
C ALA A 217 19.31 1.42 17.96
N VAL A 218 20.05 0.50 18.61
CA VAL A 218 20.35 -0.83 18.06
C VAL A 218 19.08 -1.67 17.95
N LYS A 219 18.22 -1.60 18.97
CA LYS A 219 16.91 -2.26 18.98
C LYS A 219 15.82 -1.30 18.52
N GLY A 220 14.88 -1.81 17.73
CA GLY A 220 13.68 -1.09 17.30
C GLY A 220 13.66 -0.66 15.83
N GLY A 221 12.46 -0.46 15.30
CA GLY A 221 12.17 0.01 13.93
C GLY A 221 11.31 1.28 13.91
N GLY A 222 11.12 1.87 12.73
CA GLY A 222 10.16 2.97 12.52
C GLY A 222 10.56 4.33 13.08
N GLY A 223 11.85 4.69 13.07
CA GLY A 223 12.30 6.05 13.40
C GLY A 223 12.44 6.38 14.90
N LYS A 224 11.92 5.54 15.79
CA LYS A 224 11.97 5.74 17.25
C LYS A 224 13.42 5.65 17.77
N GLY A 225 13.82 6.61 18.59
CA GLY A 225 15.18 6.70 19.13
C GLY A 225 16.23 7.23 18.16
N MET A 226 15.81 7.85 17.05
CA MET A 226 16.72 8.47 16.08
C MET A 226 16.94 9.96 16.40
N LYS A 227 18.19 10.42 16.36
CA LYS A 227 18.57 11.83 16.54
C LYS A 227 19.66 12.21 15.55
N ILE A 228 19.51 13.39 14.96
CA ILE A 228 20.51 13.96 14.04
C ILE A 228 21.39 14.89 14.86
N ALA A 229 22.71 14.78 14.70
CA ALA A 229 23.67 15.76 15.19
C ALA A 229 24.34 16.41 13.98
N CYS A 230 24.17 17.72 13.81
CA CYS A 230 24.75 18.45 12.68
C CYS A 230 26.18 18.92 12.97
N THR A 231 26.54 19.03 14.25
CA THR A 231 27.86 19.48 14.71
C THR A 231 28.31 18.66 15.91
N ARG A 232 29.60 18.79 16.25
CA ARG A 232 30.17 18.18 17.45
C ARG A 232 29.49 18.67 18.73
N ASP A 233 29.19 19.96 18.80
CA ASP A 233 28.62 20.59 20.00
C ASP A 233 27.20 20.07 20.29
N GLU A 234 26.42 19.76 19.25
CA GLU A 234 25.08 19.18 19.37
C GLU A 234 25.09 17.68 19.71
N PHE A 235 26.21 16.99 19.51
CA PHE A 235 26.28 15.52 19.58
C PHE A 235 25.94 14.99 20.97
N ALA A 236 26.44 15.62 22.03
CA ALA A 236 26.22 15.17 23.41
C ALA A 236 24.73 15.19 23.81
N ASP A 237 24.01 16.24 23.41
CA ASP A 237 22.59 16.39 23.67
C ASP A 237 21.75 15.42 22.83
N ALA A 238 22.10 15.28 21.54
CA ALA A 238 21.47 14.32 20.65
C ALA A 238 21.64 12.87 21.15
N LEU A 239 22.84 12.50 21.59
CA LEU A 239 23.15 11.18 22.14
C LEU A 239 22.33 10.89 23.40
N SER A 240 22.34 11.81 24.36
CA SER A 240 21.59 11.68 25.61
C SER A 240 20.09 11.59 25.38
N SER A 241 19.58 12.29 24.36
CA SER A 241 18.19 12.20 23.92
C SER A 241 17.87 10.84 23.30
N ALA A 242 18.72 10.35 22.39
CA ALA A 242 18.56 9.05 21.73
C ALA A 242 18.59 7.89 22.73
N GLN A 243 19.56 7.86 23.65
CA GLN A 243 19.69 6.80 24.67
C GLN A 243 18.50 6.75 25.62
N ARG A 244 17.98 7.90 26.06
CA ARG A 244 16.76 7.95 26.91
C ARG A 244 15.54 7.42 26.18
N GLU A 245 15.37 7.78 24.92
CA GLU A 245 14.25 7.29 24.11
C GLU A 245 14.38 5.80 23.81
N ALA A 246 15.59 5.31 23.52
CA ALA A 246 15.89 3.90 23.29
C ALA A 246 15.62 3.07 24.56
N LEU A 247 16.10 3.52 25.72
CA LEU A 247 15.87 2.86 27.00
C LEU A 247 14.37 2.81 27.33
N LYS A 248 13.65 3.91 27.12
CA LYS A 248 12.20 3.99 27.37
C LYS A 248 11.40 3.08 26.43
N SER A 249 11.80 2.98 25.17
CA SER A 249 11.04 2.28 24.14
C SER A 249 11.39 0.80 24.04
N PHE A 250 12.64 0.43 24.30
CA PHE A 250 13.19 -0.90 24.00
C PHE A 250 13.93 -1.54 25.18
N GLY A 251 14.04 -0.86 26.33
CA GLY A 251 14.79 -1.35 27.50
C GLY A 251 16.29 -1.45 27.27
N ASP A 252 16.81 -0.84 26.20
CA ASP A 252 18.21 -0.92 25.78
C ASP A 252 18.69 0.47 25.35
N ALA A 253 19.74 0.96 26.01
CA ALA A 253 20.33 2.26 25.73
C ALA A 253 21.42 2.21 24.65
N THR A 254 21.71 1.04 24.08
CA THR A 254 22.78 0.88 23.09
C THR A 254 22.40 1.59 21.78
N VAL A 255 23.32 2.40 21.28
CA VAL A 255 23.17 3.14 20.04
C VAL A 255 24.25 2.80 19.02
N LEU A 256 23.97 3.14 17.77
CA LEU A 256 24.89 3.13 16.65
C LEU A 256 24.93 4.52 15.99
N ILE A 257 26.07 4.88 15.43
CA ILE A 257 26.28 6.16 14.75
C ILE A 257 26.44 5.87 13.26
N GLU A 258 25.71 6.58 12.42
CA GLU A 258 25.80 6.46 10.97
C GLU A 258 26.00 7.82 10.34
N LYS A 259 26.60 7.84 9.15
CA LYS A 259 26.60 9.03 8.31
C LYS A 259 25.16 9.44 7.99
N TYR A 260 24.83 10.71 8.22
CA TYR A 260 23.52 11.25 7.82
C TYR A 260 23.59 11.72 6.36
N LEU A 261 22.68 11.20 5.54
CA LEU A 261 22.49 11.63 4.15
C LEU A 261 21.47 12.76 4.11
N THR A 262 21.83 13.89 3.48
CA THR A 262 21.02 15.12 3.52
C THR A 262 19.84 15.10 2.56
N ALA A 263 20.01 14.51 1.38
CA ALA A 263 18.95 14.31 0.38
C ALA A 263 18.88 12.83 0.00
N PRO A 264 18.40 11.94 0.90
CA PRO A 264 18.41 10.52 0.61
C PRO A 264 17.27 10.13 -0.32
N ARG A 265 17.59 9.33 -1.34
CA ARG A 265 16.64 8.54 -2.12
C ARG A 265 16.56 7.13 -1.56
N HIS A 266 15.34 6.63 -1.41
CA HIS A 266 15.08 5.25 -1.00
C HIS A 266 14.87 4.43 -2.28
N VAL A 267 15.88 3.66 -2.67
CA VAL A 267 15.81 2.78 -3.84
C VAL A 267 15.99 1.34 -3.39
N GLU A 268 15.14 0.47 -3.87
CA GLU A 268 15.13 -0.93 -3.46
C GLU A 268 15.17 -1.86 -4.67
N VAL A 269 15.74 -3.05 -4.48
CA VAL A 269 15.90 -4.03 -5.55
C VAL A 269 15.11 -5.28 -5.23
N GLN A 270 14.23 -5.69 -6.14
CA GLN A 270 13.55 -6.98 -6.04
C GLN A 270 14.56 -8.09 -6.29
N VAL A 271 14.71 -9.01 -5.35
CA VAL A 271 15.47 -10.24 -5.55
C VAL A 271 14.55 -11.45 -5.51
N PHE A 272 14.96 -12.50 -6.22
CA PHE A 272 14.32 -13.80 -6.19
C PHE A 272 15.38 -14.89 -6.13
N ALA A 273 15.24 -15.83 -5.20
CA ALA A 273 16.18 -16.93 -5.05
C ALA A 273 15.46 -18.27 -4.94
N ASP A 274 16.08 -19.35 -5.41
CA ASP A 274 15.55 -20.71 -5.31
C ASP A 274 16.35 -21.60 -4.34
N THR A 275 15.82 -22.79 -4.07
CA THR A 275 16.46 -23.79 -3.20
C THR A 275 17.67 -24.48 -3.85
N HIS A 276 18.03 -24.13 -5.08
CA HIS A 276 19.14 -24.68 -5.84
C HIS A 276 20.36 -23.74 -5.86
N GLY A 277 20.29 -22.62 -5.14
CA GLY A 277 21.36 -21.62 -5.04
C GLY A 277 21.34 -20.58 -6.17
N ASN A 278 20.33 -20.59 -7.04
CA ASN A 278 20.16 -19.54 -8.03
C ASN A 278 19.52 -18.31 -7.38
N ALA A 279 19.96 -17.13 -7.79
CA ALA A 279 19.35 -15.87 -7.40
C ALA A 279 19.47 -14.84 -8.52
N VAL A 280 18.42 -14.05 -8.72
CA VAL A 280 18.30 -13.00 -9.74
C VAL A 280 17.73 -11.73 -9.11
N TYR A 281 17.96 -10.58 -9.74
CA TYR A 281 17.26 -9.33 -9.43
C TYR A 281 16.30 -8.94 -10.55
N ILE A 282 15.13 -8.39 -10.17
CA ILE A 282 14.02 -8.06 -11.08
C ILE A 282 13.71 -6.56 -10.96
N SER A 283 14.52 -5.72 -11.60
CA SER A 283 14.44 -4.25 -11.52
C SER A 283 14.64 -3.68 -10.10
N GLU A 284 14.97 -2.39 -10.07
CA GLU A 284 14.87 -1.54 -8.90
C GLU A 284 13.55 -0.76 -8.87
N ARG A 285 13.17 -0.29 -7.68
CA ARG A 285 12.04 0.60 -7.41
C ARG A 285 12.51 1.82 -6.63
N ASP A 286 12.00 3.00 -6.94
CA ASP A 286 12.19 4.20 -6.12
C ASP A 286 10.95 4.41 -5.25
N CYS A 287 11.15 4.39 -3.93
CA CYS A 287 10.13 4.57 -2.91
C CYS A 287 10.39 5.83 -2.07
N SER A 288 11.13 6.81 -2.63
CA SER A 288 11.54 8.02 -1.92
C SER A 288 10.34 8.87 -1.48
N VAL A 289 9.22 8.83 -2.18
CA VAL A 289 8.04 9.61 -1.81
C VAL A 289 7.30 8.91 -0.66
N GLN A 290 7.69 9.27 0.56
CA GLN A 290 7.19 8.68 1.80
C GLN A 290 6.83 9.76 2.83
N ARG A 291 5.89 9.44 3.71
CA ARG A 291 5.43 10.32 4.81
C ARG A 291 5.69 9.62 6.14
N ARG A 292 6.54 10.19 7.01
CA ARG A 292 6.90 9.59 8.31
C ARG A 292 7.26 8.09 8.19
N HIS A 293 8.05 7.75 7.18
CA HIS A 293 8.48 6.37 6.84
C HIS A 293 7.37 5.45 6.28
N GLN A 294 6.19 5.97 5.96
CA GLN A 294 5.13 5.27 5.20
C GLN A 294 5.30 5.58 3.70
N LYS A 295 5.54 4.58 2.87
CA LYS A 295 5.64 4.72 1.41
C LYS A 295 4.27 5.13 0.84
N ILE A 296 4.23 6.11 -0.07
CA ILE A 296 2.98 6.67 -0.62
C ILE A 296 2.88 6.45 -2.13
N ILE A 297 3.96 6.76 -2.86
CA ILE A 297 4.09 6.47 -4.29
C ILE A 297 5.42 5.77 -4.54
N GLU A 298 5.35 4.71 -5.32
CA GLU A 298 6.47 3.89 -5.73
C GLU A 298 6.55 3.88 -7.25
N GLU A 299 7.77 3.82 -7.79
CA GLU A 299 7.97 3.76 -9.24
C GLU A 299 9.06 2.77 -9.65
N ALA A 300 8.89 2.12 -10.79
CA ALA A 300 9.85 1.21 -11.38
C ALA A 300 9.97 1.46 -12.89
N PRO A 301 11.18 1.50 -13.47
CA PRO A 301 12.48 1.58 -12.80
C PRO A 301 12.69 2.90 -12.05
N ALA A 302 13.74 3.02 -11.24
CA ALA A 302 14.05 4.25 -10.54
C ALA A 302 14.50 5.35 -11.53
N PRO A 303 14.05 6.61 -11.36
CA PRO A 303 14.40 7.70 -12.27
C PRO A 303 15.88 8.07 -12.16
N HIS A 304 16.47 8.54 -13.26
CA HIS A 304 17.84 9.09 -13.30
C HIS A 304 18.97 8.16 -12.79
N LEU A 305 18.76 6.84 -12.81
CA LEU A 305 19.85 5.87 -12.64
C LEU A 305 20.36 5.43 -14.00
N ASP A 306 21.68 5.46 -14.20
CA ASP A 306 22.28 4.92 -15.41
C ASP A 306 22.29 3.37 -15.39
N ALA A 307 22.49 2.76 -16.56
CA ALA A 307 22.44 1.30 -16.70
C ALA A 307 23.54 0.57 -15.91
N ARG A 308 24.71 1.20 -15.72
CA ARG A 308 25.82 0.62 -14.99
C ARG A 308 25.50 0.55 -13.50
N LEU A 309 25.03 1.65 -12.93
CA LEU A 309 24.63 1.75 -11.53
C LEU A 309 23.45 0.81 -11.23
N ARG A 310 22.47 0.68 -12.13
CA ARG A 310 21.40 -0.32 -12.00
C ARG A 310 21.93 -1.74 -11.93
N THR A 311 22.87 -2.08 -12.81
CA THR A 311 23.51 -3.42 -12.82
C THR A 311 24.26 -3.64 -11.51
N GLU A 312 25.02 -2.65 -11.05
CA GLU A 312 25.77 -2.73 -9.80
C GLU A 312 24.86 -2.91 -8.58
N LEU A 313 23.79 -2.12 -8.47
CA LEU A 313 22.76 -2.28 -7.43
C LEU A 313 22.15 -3.68 -7.45
N GLY A 314 21.79 -4.17 -8.65
CA GLY A 314 21.24 -5.51 -8.84
C GLY A 314 22.20 -6.62 -8.40
N GLU A 315 23.45 -6.54 -8.81
CA GLU A 315 24.49 -7.51 -8.44
C GLU A 315 24.77 -7.51 -6.93
N LYS A 316 24.81 -6.33 -6.30
CA LYS A 316 24.95 -6.21 -4.83
C LYS A 316 23.74 -6.78 -4.09
N ALA A 317 22.54 -6.58 -4.61
CA ALA A 317 21.32 -7.17 -4.04
C ALA A 317 21.33 -8.70 -4.13
N VAL A 318 21.77 -9.26 -5.27
CA VAL A 318 21.92 -10.72 -5.43
C VAL A 318 23.01 -11.26 -4.51
N ALA A 319 24.13 -10.54 -4.35
CA ALA A 319 25.18 -10.91 -3.42
C ALA A 319 24.66 -10.95 -1.96
N ALA A 320 23.89 -9.94 -1.55
CA ALA A 320 23.21 -9.90 -0.25
C ALA A 320 22.30 -11.12 -0.05
N ALA A 321 21.44 -11.42 -1.02
CA ALA A 321 20.53 -12.57 -0.96
C ALA A 321 21.28 -13.91 -0.85
N LYS A 322 22.37 -14.08 -1.61
CA LYS A 322 23.20 -15.29 -1.56
C LYS A 322 23.92 -15.44 -0.22
N ALA A 323 24.40 -14.34 0.36
CA ALA A 323 25.13 -14.36 1.63
C ALA A 323 24.32 -14.92 2.80
N VAL A 324 22.99 -14.73 2.77
CA VAL A 324 22.07 -15.23 3.81
C VAL A 324 21.38 -16.54 3.45
N GLY A 325 21.69 -17.13 2.28
CA GLY A 325 21.01 -18.33 1.79
C GLY A 325 19.52 -18.09 1.55
N TYR A 326 19.16 -16.93 0.99
CA TYR A 326 17.78 -16.50 0.79
C TYR A 326 17.00 -17.42 -0.16
N VAL A 327 15.68 -17.52 0.02
CA VAL A 327 14.75 -18.28 -0.85
C VAL A 327 13.44 -17.50 -1.01
N GLY A 328 12.83 -17.57 -2.19
CA GLY A 328 11.60 -16.86 -2.52
C GLY A 328 11.84 -15.41 -2.92
N ALA A 329 10.79 -14.59 -2.81
CA ALA A 329 10.84 -13.16 -3.07
C ALA A 329 11.40 -12.41 -1.85
N GLY A 330 12.28 -11.44 -2.10
CA GLY A 330 12.80 -10.53 -1.08
C GLY A 330 13.15 -9.19 -1.70
N THR A 331 13.36 -8.19 -0.85
CA THR A 331 13.74 -6.86 -1.31
C THR A 331 14.92 -6.36 -0.51
N VAL A 332 15.97 -5.94 -1.22
CA VAL A 332 17.14 -5.29 -0.61
C VAL A 332 16.95 -3.79 -0.76
N GLU A 333 16.85 -3.08 0.38
CA GLU A 333 16.64 -1.65 0.42
C GLU A 333 17.99 -0.93 0.50
N PHE A 334 18.20 0.03 -0.41
CA PHE A 334 19.36 0.91 -0.46
C PHE A 334 18.94 2.35 -0.23
N ILE A 335 19.88 3.12 0.33
CA ILE A 335 19.79 4.57 0.44
C ILE A 335 20.87 5.20 -0.44
N LEU A 336 20.45 6.10 -1.31
CA LEU A 336 21.30 6.80 -2.27
C LEU A 336 21.37 8.28 -1.92
N ASP A 337 22.51 8.92 -2.13
CA ASP A 337 22.59 10.39 -2.15
C ASP A 337 21.98 10.90 -3.47
N ALA A 338 20.93 11.72 -3.42
CA ALA A 338 20.28 12.27 -4.61
C ALA A 338 21.24 13.08 -5.51
N GLN A 339 22.28 13.68 -4.94
CA GLN A 339 23.29 14.45 -5.68
C GLN A 339 24.41 13.57 -6.23
N ARG A 340 24.68 12.44 -5.57
CA ARG A 340 25.76 11.49 -5.90
C ARG A 340 25.22 10.06 -5.87
N PRO A 341 24.36 9.67 -6.84
CA PRO A 341 23.67 8.37 -6.82
C PRO A 341 24.61 7.16 -6.87
N GLN A 342 25.86 7.33 -7.31
CA GLN A 342 26.92 6.32 -7.22
C GLN A 342 27.32 5.98 -5.78
N GLU A 343 27.05 6.85 -4.81
CA GLU A 343 27.20 6.58 -3.38
C GLU A 343 25.87 6.01 -2.86
N PHE A 344 25.76 4.68 -2.91
CA PHE A 344 24.62 3.94 -2.40
C PHE A 344 25.04 3.02 -1.25
N TYR A 345 24.13 2.81 -0.31
CA TYR A 345 24.41 2.04 0.88
C TYR A 345 23.22 1.14 1.24
N PHE A 346 23.51 -0.09 1.66
CA PHE A 346 22.55 -1.03 2.20
C PHE A 346 21.93 -0.45 3.48
N MET A 347 20.60 -0.49 3.52
CA MET A 347 19.82 -0.09 4.68
C MET A 347 19.30 -1.32 5.42
N GLU A 348 18.52 -2.15 4.74
CA GLU A 348 18.00 -3.41 5.28
C GLU A 348 17.55 -4.36 4.16
N MET A 349 17.20 -5.59 4.52
CA MET A 349 16.60 -6.56 3.60
C MET A 349 15.28 -7.03 4.18
N ASN A 350 14.19 -6.76 3.47
CA ASN A 350 12.86 -7.20 3.85
C ASN A 350 12.66 -8.64 3.38
N THR A 351 12.39 -9.53 4.33
CA THR A 351 12.41 -10.99 4.13
C THR A 351 11.06 -11.53 3.65
N ARG A 352 10.43 -10.81 2.72
CA ARG A 352 9.04 -11.03 2.26
C ARG A 352 8.79 -10.41 0.89
N LEU A 353 7.62 -10.71 0.33
CA LEU A 353 7.07 -9.95 -0.78
C LEU A 353 6.81 -8.50 -0.31
N GLN A 354 7.20 -7.50 -1.10
CA GLN A 354 6.88 -6.10 -0.79
C GLN A 354 5.46 -5.74 -1.25
N VAL A 355 4.89 -4.70 -0.65
CA VAL A 355 3.51 -4.24 -0.98
C VAL A 355 3.47 -3.77 -2.43
N GLU A 356 4.50 -3.03 -2.81
CA GLU A 356 4.82 -2.39 -4.07
C GLU A 356 5.45 -3.33 -5.12
N HIS A 357 5.38 -4.64 -4.91
CA HIS A 357 5.78 -5.61 -5.93
C HIS A 357 5.05 -5.44 -7.29
N PRO A 358 3.80 -4.95 -7.39
CA PRO A 358 3.11 -4.80 -8.67
C PRO A 358 3.82 -3.87 -9.67
N VAL A 359 4.55 -2.82 -9.24
CA VAL A 359 5.31 -2.00 -10.21
C VAL A 359 6.41 -2.81 -10.88
N THR A 360 7.06 -3.71 -10.14
CA THR A 360 8.02 -4.67 -10.69
C THR A 360 7.34 -5.66 -11.63
N GLU A 361 6.16 -6.16 -11.28
CA GLU A 361 5.37 -7.04 -12.16
C GLU A 361 4.96 -6.37 -13.47
N MET A 362 4.65 -5.06 -13.42
CA MET A 362 4.25 -4.31 -14.62
C MET A 362 5.41 -4.15 -15.59
N VAL A 363 6.61 -3.80 -15.10
CA VAL A 363 7.77 -3.57 -15.98
C VAL A 363 8.45 -4.85 -16.45
N SER A 364 8.38 -5.93 -15.66
CA SER A 364 8.94 -7.25 -16.02
C SER A 364 7.96 -8.16 -16.75
N GLY A 365 6.65 -7.97 -16.53
CA GLY A 365 5.59 -8.88 -16.99
C GLY A 365 5.51 -10.21 -16.26
N LEU A 366 6.15 -10.33 -15.09
CA LEU A 366 6.16 -11.53 -14.25
C LEU A 366 5.09 -11.45 -13.16
N ASP A 367 4.57 -12.62 -12.74
CA ASP A 367 3.78 -12.76 -11.51
C ASP A 367 4.70 -13.29 -10.41
N LEU A 368 5.03 -12.42 -9.45
CA LEU A 368 5.97 -12.75 -8.38
C LEU A 368 5.38 -13.74 -7.39
N VAL A 369 4.05 -13.76 -7.20
CA VAL A 369 3.37 -14.74 -6.35
C VAL A 369 3.41 -16.13 -7.00
N GLU A 370 3.26 -16.21 -8.32
CA GLU A 370 3.43 -17.47 -9.06
C GLU A 370 4.85 -18.02 -8.88
N TRP A 371 5.87 -17.18 -9.03
CA TRP A 371 7.26 -17.58 -8.79
C TRP A 371 7.50 -18.03 -7.35
N GLN A 372 6.81 -17.43 -6.36
CA GLN A 372 6.91 -17.85 -4.96
C GLN A 372 6.37 -19.27 -4.78
N LEU A 373 5.24 -19.59 -5.43
CA LEU A 373 4.65 -20.94 -5.42
C LEU A 373 5.56 -21.97 -6.10
N GLU A 374 6.16 -21.63 -7.24
CA GLU A 374 7.10 -22.49 -7.98
C GLU A 374 8.34 -22.81 -7.13
N VAL A 375 8.97 -21.78 -6.57
CA VAL A 375 10.16 -21.95 -5.73
C VAL A 375 9.83 -22.73 -4.45
N ALA A 376 8.69 -22.45 -3.81
CA ALA A 376 8.24 -23.17 -2.63
C ALA A 376 7.91 -24.65 -2.92
N ALA A 377 7.45 -24.98 -4.13
CA ALA A 377 7.34 -26.36 -4.61
C ALA A 377 8.71 -27.03 -4.83
N GLY A 378 9.80 -26.25 -4.82
CA GLY A 378 11.17 -26.69 -5.01
C GLY A 378 11.60 -26.74 -6.48
N ASN A 379 10.90 -26.02 -7.35
CA ASN A 379 11.32 -25.78 -8.72
C ASN A 379 12.44 -24.73 -8.77
N ARG A 380 13.13 -24.67 -9.91
CA ARG A 380 14.16 -23.66 -10.18
C ARG A 380 13.51 -22.36 -10.63
N LEU A 381 14.25 -21.26 -10.55
CA LEU A 381 13.83 -20.01 -11.18
C LEU A 381 13.52 -20.24 -12.68
N PRO A 382 12.36 -19.75 -13.18
CA PRO A 382 12.00 -19.92 -14.59
C PRO A 382 12.97 -19.22 -15.56
N LEU A 383 13.63 -18.15 -15.11
CA LEU A 383 14.53 -17.33 -15.92
C LEU A 383 15.86 -17.06 -15.24
N LEU A 384 16.88 -16.94 -16.09
CA LEU A 384 18.21 -16.46 -15.75
C LEU A 384 18.26 -14.93 -15.82
N GLN A 385 19.27 -14.33 -15.19
CA GLN A 385 19.41 -12.88 -15.12
C GLN A 385 19.41 -12.19 -16.49
N HIS A 386 20.02 -12.80 -17.51
CA HIS A 386 20.10 -12.24 -18.86
C HIS A 386 18.81 -12.46 -19.70
N GLU A 387 17.90 -13.31 -19.23
CA GLU A 387 16.58 -13.54 -19.87
C GLU A 387 15.52 -12.56 -19.33
N LEU A 388 15.80 -11.88 -18.21
CA LEU A 388 14.92 -10.87 -17.64
C LEU A 388 14.96 -9.58 -18.48
N SER A 389 13.79 -9.10 -18.88
CA SER A 389 13.62 -7.86 -19.63
C SER A 389 12.73 -6.89 -18.86
N ILE A 390 13.18 -5.65 -18.71
CA ILE A 390 12.44 -4.56 -18.07
C ILE A 390 12.01 -3.59 -19.16
N GLN A 391 10.71 -3.32 -19.25
CA GLN A 391 10.10 -2.52 -20.31
C GLN A 391 9.08 -1.53 -19.77
N GLY A 392 9.15 -0.30 -20.30
CA GLY A 392 8.28 0.78 -19.91
C GLY A 392 8.60 1.34 -18.53
N HIS A 393 7.63 2.06 -17.97
CA HIS A 393 7.70 2.64 -16.63
C HIS A 393 6.37 2.41 -15.92
N ALA A 394 6.43 2.10 -14.64
CA ALA A 394 5.25 1.88 -13.82
C ALA A 394 5.27 2.75 -12.56
N PHE A 395 4.09 3.17 -12.14
CA PHE A 395 3.85 3.85 -10.87
C PHE A 395 2.81 3.07 -10.09
N GLU A 396 2.96 3.06 -8.76
CA GLU A 396 1.96 2.63 -7.82
C GLU A 396 1.66 3.76 -6.84
N ALA A 397 0.38 3.93 -6.52
CA ALA A 397 -0.09 4.84 -5.51
C ALA A 397 -0.93 4.08 -4.48
N ARG A 398 -0.58 4.23 -3.20
CA ARG A 398 -1.34 3.64 -2.09
C ARG A 398 -2.53 4.51 -1.72
N ILE A 399 -3.72 3.96 -1.91
CA ILE A 399 -4.97 4.63 -1.56
C ILE A 399 -5.28 4.32 -0.09
N TYR A 400 -5.15 5.33 0.77
CA TYR A 400 -5.38 5.22 2.21
C TYR A 400 -6.64 5.94 2.64
N ALA A 401 -7.35 5.35 3.62
CA ALA A 401 -8.36 6.03 4.41
C ALA A 401 -7.68 6.94 5.45
N GLU A 402 -7.19 8.09 4.99
CA GLU A 402 -6.49 9.08 5.81
C GLU A 402 -6.97 10.50 5.46
N ASN A 403 -7.18 11.31 6.49
CA ASN A 403 -7.56 12.72 6.34
C ASN A 403 -6.30 13.60 6.21
N THR A 404 -5.96 13.98 4.98
CA THR A 404 -4.76 14.76 4.66
C THR A 404 -4.75 16.14 5.33
N ASP A 405 -5.91 16.78 5.46
CA ASP A 405 -6.06 18.11 6.08
C ASP A 405 -5.86 18.04 7.60
N ALA A 406 -6.18 16.90 8.22
CA ALA A 406 -5.96 16.63 9.63
C ALA A 406 -4.60 15.95 9.88
N ASN A 407 -3.55 16.32 9.12
CA ASN A 407 -2.22 15.72 9.22
C ASN A 407 -2.26 14.17 9.07
N PHE A 408 -3.02 13.70 8.08
CA PHE A 408 -3.21 12.28 7.73
C PHE A 408 -3.53 11.42 8.95
N LEU A 409 -4.48 11.87 9.76
CA LEU A 409 -5.11 11.01 10.74
C LEU A 409 -5.85 9.90 9.97
N PRO A 410 -5.68 8.64 10.34
CA PRO A 410 -6.45 7.57 9.72
C PRO A 410 -7.94 7.79 9.93
N ASP A 411 -8.76 7.30 9.02
CA ASP A 411 -10.21 7.41 9.10
C ASP A 411 -10.85 6.03 8.91
N THR A 412 -12.02 5.83 9.50
CA THR A 412 -12.68 4.53 9.61
C THR A 412 -14.19 4.67 9.45
N GLY A 413 -14.84 3.61 9.02
CA GLY A 413 -16.28 3.59 8.79
C GLY A 413 -16.67 2.88 7.50
N THR A 414 -17.95 2.95 7.16
CA THR A 414 -18.52 2.27 5.99
C THR A 414 -18.19 3.02 4.71
N LEU A 415 -17.74 2.28 3.70
CA LEU A 415 -17.57 2.77 2.34
C LEU A 415 -18.94 2.91 1.67
N VAL A 416 -19.55 4.09 1.78
CA VAL A 416 -20.90 4.39 1.25
C VAL A 416 -20.94 4.28 -0.27
N HIS A 417 -19.87 4.69 -0.95
CA HIS A 417 -19.73 4.55 -2.40
C HIS A 417 -18.27 4.35 -2.77
N VAL A 418 -18.01 3.38 -3.64
CA VAL A 418 -16.70 3.13 -4.24
C VAL A 418 -16.89 2.92 -5.74
N SER A 419 -16.29 3.80 -6.54
CA SER A 419 -16.08 3.59 -7.97
C SER A 419 -14.58 3.66 -8.25
N LEU A 420 -14.02 2.53 -8.67
CA LEU A 420 -12.60 2.42 -9.02
C LEU A 420 -12.39 2.86 -10.48
N PRO A 421 -11.16 3.29 -10.85
CA PRO A 421 -10.81 3.57 -12.23
C PRO A 421 -11.01 2.34 -13.11
N ARG A 422 -11.30 2.56 -14.39
CA ARG A 422 -11.49 1.45 -15.33
C ARG A 422 -10.16 0.71 -15.51
N THR A 423 -10.12 -0.54 -15.07
CA THR A 423 -8.95 -1.41 -15.28
C THR A 423 -8.85 -1.86 -16.73
N THR A 424 -7.64 -1.84 -17.29
CA THR A 424 -7.36 -2.38 -18.62
C THR A 424 -6.78 -3.78 -18.56
N THR A 425 -6.29 -4.19 -17.39
CA THR A 425 -5.97 -5.58 -17.09
C THR A 425 -6.45 -5.99 -15.71
N THR A 426 -6.91 -7.23 -15.60
CA THR A 426 -7.13 -7.93 -14.32
C THR A 426 -6.01 -8.93 -14.06
N THR A 427 -5.09 -9.13 -15.01
CA THR A 427 -4.06 -10.15 -14.87
C THR A 427 -2.94 -9.64 -13.95
N HIS A 428 -2.71 -10.39 -12.87
CA HIS A 428 -1.40 -10.52 -12.25
C HIS A 428 -0.49 -11.07 -13.36
N SER A 429 0.43 -10.25 -13.86
CA SER A 429 1.09 -10.45 -15.16
C SER A 429 1.55 -11.89 -15.41
N ASN A 430 1.00 -12.55 -16.44
CA ASN A 430 1.80 -13.42 -17.32
C ASN A 430 1.05 -13.60 -18.67
N PRO A 431 1.30 -12.77 -19.72
CA PRO A 431 0.56 -12.89 -20.98
C PRO A 431 0.85 -14.18 -21.77
N ALA A 432 1.95 -14.87 -21.51
CA ALA A 432 2.22 -16.18 -22.05
C ALA A 432 3.35 -16.80 -21.24
N LEU A 433 3.28 -18.10 -20.97
CA LEU A 433 4.49 -18.89 -20.75
C LEU A 433 5.59 -18.37 -21.66
N ILE A 434 6.76 -18.10 -21.08
CA ILE A 434 7.97 -17.90 -21.87
C ILE A 434 8.14 -19.15 -22.72
N HIS A 435 7.77 -19.05 -23.99
CA HIS A 435 7.95 -20.11 -24.95
C HIS A 435 9.44 -20.18 -25.21
N ARG A 436 10.08 -21.24 -24.70
CA ARG A 436 11.42 -21.63 -25.10
C ARG A 436 11.31 -22.51 -26.34
N ASP A 437 11.18 -21.87 -27.51
CA ASP A 437 11.35 -22.56 -28.79
C ASP A 437 12.77 -22.33 -29.30
N ALA A 438 13.49 -23.42 -29.61
CA ALA A 438 14.79 -23.41 -30.29
C ALA A 438 15.86 -22.42 -29.74
N GLY A 439 15.85 -22.14 -28.43
CA GLY A 439 16.83 -21.27 -27.76
C GLY A 439 16.48 -19.78 -27.72
N GLN A 440 15.28 -19.38 -28.14
CA GLN A 440 14.77 -18.02 -27.95
C GLN A 440 13.68 -17.97 -26.88
N VAL A 441 13.76 -16.98 -26.00
CA VAL A 441 12.75 -16.61 -25.01
C VAL A 441 12.00 -15.40 -25.55
N SER A 442 10.72 -15.57 -25.92
CA SER A 442 9.86 -14.45 -26.33
C SER A 442 8.85 -14.14 -25.22
N SER A 443 8.85 -12.92 -24.70
CA SER A 443 7.75 -12.38 -23.90
C SER A 443 6.83 -11.55 -24.81
N LEU A 444 5.55 -11.88 -24.85
CA LEU A 444 4.51 -11.06 -25.50
C LEU A 444 4.17 -9.88 -24.58
N ASN A 445 5.14 -9.01 -24.31
CA ASN A 445 4.90 -7.75 -23.61
C ASN A 445 4.97 -6.61 -24.64
N ASP A 446 3.87 -6.37 -25.35
CA ASP A 446 3.75 -5.11 -26.06
C ASP A 446 3.63 -3.97 -25.04
N ALA A 447 4.23 -2.82 -25.36
CA ALA A 447 4.24 -1.64 -24.53
C ALA A 447 2.85 -0.95 -24.51
N GLN A 448 1.87 -1.63 -23.92
CA GLN A 448 0.51 -1.15 -23.77
C GLN A 448 0.36 -0.33 -22.50
N ALA A 449 -0.48 0.70 -22.57
CA ALA A 449 -0.92 1.46 -21.41
C ALA A 449 -1.77 0.56 -20.49
N VAL A 450 -1.36 0.44 -19.23
CA VAL A 450 -2.03 -0.43 -18.26
C VAL A 450 -2.56 0.38 -17.09
N VAL A 451 -3.78 0.09 -16.66
CA VAL A 451 -4.35 0.49 -15.37
C VAL A 451 -4.79 -0.78 -14.64
N ARG A 452 -4.24 -1.00 -13.45
CA ARG A 452 -4.51 -2.12 -12.54
C ARG A 452 -4.87 -1.56 -11.18
N VAL A 453 -5.83 -2.19 -10.52
CA VAL A 453 -6.22 -1.85 -9.14
C VAL A 453 -6.25 -3.13 -8.32
N ASP A 454 -5.38 -3.20 -7.32
CA ASP A 454 -5.40 -4.27 -6.33
C ASP A 454 -6.15 -3.74 -5.09
N THR A 455 -7.29 -4.34 -4.74
CA THR A 455 -8.11 -3.89 -3.61
C THR A 455 -8.72 -5.06 -2.84
N GLY A 456 -8.98 -4.85 -1.56
CA GLY A 456 -9.71 -5.77 -0.69
C GLY A 456 -11.06 -5.23 -0.23
N PHE A 457 -11.56 -4.15 -0.83
CA PHE A 457 -12.75 -3.44 -0.38
C PHE A 457 -13.68 -3.07 -1.54
N VAL A 458 -14.98 -3.09 -1.29
CA VAL A 458 -16.03 -2.61 -2.21
C VAL A 458 -17.05 -1.75 -1.47
N THR A 459 -17.97 -1.13 -2.21
CA THR A 459 -19.11 -0.40 -1.62
C THR A 459 -19.86 -1.27 -0.60
N GLY A 460 -20.07 -0.71 0.60
CA GLY A 460 -20.73 -1.36 1.73
C GLY A 460 -19.78 -2.06 2.71
N ASP A 461 -18.50 -2.26 2.36
CA ASP A 461 -17.52 -2.78 3.31
C ASP A 461 -17.15 -1.73 4.36
N GLU A 462 -16.70 -2.17 5.53
CA GLU A 462 -16.30 -1.30 6.65
C GLU A 462 -14.77 -1.29 6.81
N ILE A 463 -14.20 -0.08 6.92
CA ILE A 463 -12.81 0.11 7.30
C ILE A 463 -12.73 0.12 8.83
N SER A 464 -12.23 -0.98 9.40
CA SER A 464 -12.10 -1.17 10.84
C SER A 464 -10.88 -0.44 11.43
N VAL A 465 -11.01 0.02 12.68
CA VAL A 465 -9.92 0.61 13.49
C VAL A 465 -8.78 -0.37 13.82
N HIS A 466 -9.01 -1.68 13.65
CA HIS A 466 -8.07 -2.72 14.08
C HIS A 466 -6.92 -2.98 13.11
N TYR A 467 -7.03 -2.52 11.86
CA TYR A 467 -6.10 -2.86 10.78
C TYR A 467 -5.54 -1.63 10.08
N ASP A 468 -4.74 -1.88 9.04
CA ASP A 468 -4.12 -0.85 8.20
C ASP A 468 -5.18 -0.10 7.35
N PRO A 469 -5.03 1.23 7.13
CA PRO A 469 -6.02 2.03 6.40
C PRO A 469 -5.96 1.90 4.88
N MET A 470 -5.08 1.06 4.33
CA MET A 470 -4.95 0.91 2.88
C MET A 470 -6.18 0.23 2.28
N ILE A 471 -6.87 0.97 1.41
CA ILE A 471 -8.08 0.54 0.71
C ILE A 471 -7.72 -0.19 -0.59
N ALA A 472 -6.77 0.38 -1.34
CA ALA A 472 -6.38 -0.11 -2.65
C ALA A 472 -4.97 0.33 -3.03
N LYS A 473 -4.42 -0.32 -4.04
CA LYS A 473 -3.22 0.10 -4.75
C LYS A 473 -3.61 0.38 -6.18
N LEU A 474 -3.39 1.61 -6.64
CA LEU A 474 -3.55 1.98 -8.04
C LEU A 474 -2.20 1.84 -8.73
N ILE A 475 -2.13 0.98 -9.75
CA ILE A 475 -0.92 0.70 -10.49
C ILE A 475 -1.13 1.04 -11.96
N VAL A 476 -0.18 1.75 -12.55
CA VAL A 476 -0.23 2.10 -13.97
C VAL A 476 1.09 1.81 -14.65
N LYS A 477 1.05 1.54 -15.96
CA LYS A 477 2.22 1.38 -16.82
C LYS A 477 2.07 2.23 -18.07
N GLY A 478 3.15 2.90 -18.46
CA GLY A 478 3.31 3.56 -19.76
C GLY A 478 4.57 3.09 -20.49
N ARG A 479 4.75 3.53 -21.74
CA ARG A 479 5.98 3.30 -22.51
C ARG A 479 7.19 3.99 -21.90
N ASP A 480 6.95 5.11 -21.23
CA ASP A 480 7.93 5.89 -20.48
C ASP A 480 7.29 6.49 -19.22
N ARG A 481 8.12 7.13 -18.39
CA ARG A 481 7.70 7.76 -17.13
C ARG A 481 6.64 8.84 -17.34
N THR A 482 6.77 9.66 -18.38
CA THR A 482 5.84 10.75 -18.68
C THR A 482 4.45 10.23 -19.04
N GLU A 483 4.38 9.19 -19.88
CA GLU A 483 3.13 8.53 -20.21
C GLU A 483 2.52 7.84 -18.99
N ALA A 484 3.31 7.14 -18.20
CA ALA A 484 2.83 6.49 -16.98
C ALA A 484 2.24 7.51 -15.98
N LEU A 485 2.88 8.68 -15.80
CA LEU A 485 2.34 9.78 -14.98
C LEU A 485 1.00 10.32 -15.52
N ARG A 486 0.89 10.52 -16.82
CA ARG A 486 -0.36 10.98 -17.45
C ARG A 486 -1.50 9.96 -17.24
N ILE A 487 -1.19 8.66 -17.34
CA ILE A 487 -2.15 7.59 -17.06
C ILE A 487 -2.53 7.59 -15.57
N MET A 488 -1.55 7.72 -14.66
CA MET A 488 -1.79 7.81 -13.21
C MET A 488 -2.73 8.97 -12.87
N ALA A 489 -2.45 10.17 -13.40
CA ALA A 489 -3.26 11.35 -13.16
C ALA A 489 -4.71 11.16 -13.66
N HIS A 490 -4.89 10.56 -14.84
CA HIS A 490 -6.22 10.25 -15.36
C HIS A 490 -6.94 9.15 -14.56
N ALA A 491 -6.23 8.11 -14.12
CA ALA A 491 -6.82 7.07 -13.30
C ALA A 491 -7.25 7.62 -11.93
N LEU A 492 -6.42 8.44 -11.27
CA LEU A 492 -6.78 9.12 -10.02
C LEU A 492 -8.00 10.04 -10.18
N SER A 493 -8.21 10.64 -11.36
CA SER A 493 -9.39 11.48 -11.65
C SER A 493 -10.69 10.67 -11.73
N GLN A 494 -10.62 9.36 -11.97
CA GLN A 494 -11.79 8.47 -12.06
C GLN A 494 -12.20 7.86 -10.70
N TYR A 495 -11.32 7.93 -9.69
CA TYR A 495 -11.62 7.40 -8.37
C TYR A 495 -12.76 8.19 -7.70
N GLN A 496 -13.75 7.46 -7.20
CA GLN A 496 -14.81 8.02 -6.36
C GLN A 496 -14.91 7.17 -5.09
N VAL A 497 -14.69 7.80 -3.93
CA VAL A 497 -14.85 7.15 -2.63
C VAL A 497 -15.63 8.09 -1.71
N VAL A 498 -16.71 7.59 -1.12
CA VAL A 498 -17.54 8.29 -0.13
C VAL A 498 -17.67 7.42 1.11
N GLY A 499 -17.59 8.02 2.29
CA GLY A 499 -17.45 7.32 3.56
C GLY A 499 -16.26 7.93 4.31
N PRO A 500 -15.23 7.14 4.67
CA PRO A 500 -14.00 7.65 5.24
C PRO A 500 -13.28 8.63 4.31
N MET A 501 -12.61 9.63 4.88
CA MET A 501 -11.70 10.52 4.18
C MET A 501 -10.55 9.74 3.55
N THR A 502 -10.07 10.18 2.39
CA THR A 502 -9.01 9.49 1.65
C THR A 502 -7.88 10.42 1.22
N ASN A 503 -6.70 9.86 0.99
CA ASN A 503 -5.54 10.58 0.47
C ASN A 503 -5.58 10.81 -1.07
N ILE A 504 -6.68 10.50 -1.76
CA ILE A 504 -6.76 10.55 -3.23
C ILE A 504 -6.49 11.96 -3.76
N GLN A 505 -7.03 13.01 -3.12
CA GLN A 505 -6.80 14.38 -3.56
C GLN A 505 -5.33 14.78 -3.41
N PHE A 506 -4.70 14.39 -2.31
CA PHE A 506 -3.26 14.57 -2.11
C PHE A 506 -2.44 13.87 -3.21
N LEU A 507 -2.80 12.65 -3.59
CA LEU A 507 -2.14 11.92 -4.69
C LEU A 507 -2.30 12.63 -6.04
N LYS A 508 -3.49 13.18 -6.35
CA LYS A 508 -3.73 13.99 -7.56
C LYS A 508 -2.80 15.20 -7.61
N ASN A 509 -2.60 15.88 -6.48
CA ASN A 509 -1.70 17.02 -6.38
C ASN A 509 -0.23 16.59 -6.58
N LEU A 510 0.16 15.49 -5.94
CA LEU A 510 1.53 14.97 -5.98
C LEU A 510 1.97 14.61 -7.39
N VAL A 511 1.15 13.86 -8.14
CA VAL A 511 1.50 13.45 -9.52
C VAL A 511 1.59 14.63 -10.50
N ARG A 512 0.99 15.77 -10.16
CA ARG A 512 1.04 17.04 -10.92
C ARG A 512 2.18 17.96 -10.47
N HIS A 513 2.86 17.65 -9.37
CA HIS A 513 3.89 18.53 -8.81
C HIS A 513 5.11 18.60 -9.74
N PRO A 514 5.61 19.81 -10.12
CA PRO A 514 6.68 19.95 -11.10
C PRO A 514 7.96 19.18 -10.76
N LYS A 515 8.35 19.15 -9.48
CA LYS A 515 9.54 18.40 -9.02
C LYS A 515 9.37 16.88 -9.12
N PHE A 516 8.14 16.38 -8.91
CA PHE A 516 7.85 14.96 -9.07
C PHE A 516 7.84 14.56 -10.55
N ILE A 517 7.27 15.40 -11.41
CA ILE A 517 7.32 15.23 -12.88
C ILE A 517 8.76 15.21 -13.38
N ALA A 518 9.60 16.10 -12.85
CA ALA A 518 11.02 16.15 -13.18
C ALA A 518 11.83 14.95 -12.67
N GLY A 519 11.32 14.11 -11.76
CA GLY A 519 12.06 13.01 -11.15
C GLY A 519 13.04 13.45 -10.06
N GLU A 520 12.86 14.65 -9.50
CA GLU A 520 13.63 15.19 -8.38
C GLU A 520 12.99 14.75 -7.05
N VAL A 521 13.15 13.46 -6.72
CA VAL A 521 12.56 12.83 -5.53
C VAL A 521 13.57 12.63 -4.41
N GLU A 522 13.13 12.80 -3.16
CA GLU A 522 13.89 12.55 -1.94
C GLU A 522 12.93 12.14 -0.80
N THR A 523 13.44 11.45 0.22
CA THR A 523 12.63 11.00 1.38
C THR A 523 11.99 12.13 2.18
N GLY A 524 12.50 13.36 2.03
CA GLY A 524 11.93 14.58 2.59
C GLY A 524 10.91 15.30 1.70
N PHE A 525 10.56 14.76 0.52
CA PHE A 525 9.76 15.45 -0.50
C PHE A 525 8.43 15.99 0.05
N ILE A 526 7.66 15.15 0.76
CA ILE A 526 6.36 15.55 1.32
C ILE A 526 6.52 16.59 2.42
N ALA A 527 7.55 16.48 3.27
CA ALA A 527 7.81 17.45 4.33
C ALA A 527 8.19 18.83 3.76
N LYS A 528 8.87 18.86 2.62
CA LYS A 528 9.36 20.08 1.96
C LYS A 528 8.29 20.81 1.15
N TYR A 529 7.43 20.08 0.45
CA TYR A 529 6.44 20.64 -0.47
C TYR A 529 4.98 20.51 0.02
N GLY A 530 4.76 19.83 1.14
CA GLY A 530 3.44 19.50 1.69
C GLY A 530 2.49 20.68 1.80
N GLU A 531 2.82 21.64 2.67
CA GLU A 531 1.96 22.79 2.99
C GLU A 531 1.75 23.74 1.80
N GLN A 532 2.73 23.81 0.90
CA GLN A 532 2.70 24.78 -0.21
C GLN A 532 1.89 24.27 -1.41
N ALA A 533 1.91 22.97 -1.70
CA ALA A 533 1.42 22.47 -2.98
C ALA A 533 0.78 21.07 -2.95
N LEU A 534 0.82 20.34 -1.83
CA LEU A 534 0.27 18.97 -1.77
C LEU A 534 -0.99 18.85 -0.91
N PHE A 535 -1.13 19.66 0.14
CA PHE A 535 -2.31 19.67 1.00
C PHE A 535 -3.41 20.59 0.47
N GLY A 536 -4.67 20.24 0.74
CA GLY A 536 -5.84 20.90 0.15
C GLY A 536 -6.02 20.58 -1.33
N ASP A 537 -6.61 21.52 -2.06
CA ASP A 537 -6.86 21.39 -3.51
C ASP A 537 -6.37 22.63 -4.27
N PRO A 538 -5.04 22.86 -4.36
CA PRO A 538 -4.47 24.07 -4.94
C PRO A 538 -4.65 24.17 -6.45
N TYR A 539 -5.08 23.10 -7.12
CA TYR A 539 -5.21 23.03 -8.57
C TYR A 539 -6.66 23.14 -9.06
N THR A 540 -7.63 23.17 -8.16
CA THR A 540 -9.04 23.32 -8.51
C THR A 540 -9.48 24.76 -8.30
N SER A 541 -10.02 25.35 -9.34
CA SER A 541 -10.55 26.72 -9.30
C SER A 541 -11.91 26.80 -8.60
N GLU A 542 -12.25 27.98 -8.07
CA GLU A 542 -13.58 28.23 -7.50
C GLU A 542 -14.71 27.99 -8.52
N ALA A 543 -14.46 28.24 -9.81
CA ALA A 543 -15.40 27.97 -10.89
C ALA A 543 -15.69 26.47 -11.08
N GLU A 544 -14.67 25.62 -10.95
CA GLU A 544 -14.83 24.16 -11.01
C GLU A 544 -15.55 23.62 -9.77
N LEU A 545 -15.26 24.17 -8.58
CA LEU A 545 -16.02 23.86 -7.37
C LEU A 545 -17.48 24.29 -7.49
N GLY A 546 -17.72 25.48 -8.03
CA GLY A 546 -19.05 26.00 -8.33
C GLY A 546 -19.81 25.08 -9.30
N GLU A 547 -19.14 24.57 -10.33
CA GLU A 547 -19.75 23.63 -11.27
C GLU A 547 -20.14 22.32 -10.58
N ALA A 548 -19.28 21.77 -9.71
CA ALA A 548 -19.57 20.56 -8.96
C ALA A 548 -20.75 20.74 -7.99
N ILE A 549 -20.86 21.89 -7.33
CA ILE A 549 -22.03 22.24 -6.52
C ILE A 549 -23.27 22.38 -7.40
N ALA A 550 -23.19 23.09 -8.53
CA ALA A 550 -24.31 23.28 -9.45
C ALA A 550 -24.86 21.93 -9.94
N GLN A 551 -23.99 21.02 -10.36
CA GLN A 551 -24.39 19.68 -10.82
C GLN A 551 -25.00 18.85 -9.68
N GLY A 552 -24.44 18.94 -8.46
CA GLY A 552 -25.00 18.28 -7.29
C GLY A 552 -26.39 18.80 -6.91
N VAL A 553 -26.61 20.11 -6.95
CA VAL A 553 -27.92 20.71 -6.66
C VAL A 553 -28.93 20.40 -7.76
N VAL A 554 -28.53 20.35 -9.03
CA VAL A 554 -29.40 19.87 -10.12
C VAL A 554 -29.78 18.40 -9.91
N TRP A 555 -28.85 17.55 -9.48
CA TRP A 555 -29.17 16.16 -9.14
C TRP A 555 -30.21 16.08 -8.01
N ILE A 556 -30.09 16.89 -6.96
CA ILE A 556 -31.08 17.00 -5.87
C ILE A 556 -32.44 17.45 -6.42
N TYR A 557 -32.44 18.49 -7.27
CA TYR A 557 -33.65 19.00 -7.92
C TYR A 557 -34.36 17.90 -8.74
N GLN A 558 -33.60 17.15 -9.55
CA GLN A 558 -34.12 16.05 -10.36
C GLN A 558 -34.64 14.88 -9.50
N ARG A 559 -33.94 14.54 -8.41
CA ARG A 559 -34.39 13.53 -7.45
C ARG A 559 -35.73 13.92 -6.81
N ASP A 560 -35.87 15.17 -6.39
CA ASP A 560 -37.09 15.67 -5.75
C ASP A 560 -38.27 15.74 -6.73
N LEU A 561 -38.03 16.03 -8.01
CA LEU A 561 -39.02 15.87 -9.08
C LEU A 561 -39.43 14.40 -9.27
N GLY A 562 -38.47 13.46 -9.27
CA GLY A 562 -38.75 12.04 -9.40
C GLY A 562 -39.52 11.44 -8.22
N ALA A 563 -39.26 11.89 -6.99
CA ALA A 563 -39.96 11.43 -5.79
C ALA A 563 -41.46 11.76 -5.78
N THR A 564 -41.90 12.75 -6.58
CA THR A 564 -43.33 13.07 -6.74
C THR A 564 -44.10 12.14 -7.69
N LEU A 565 -43.45 11.11 -8.26
CA LEU A 565 -44.06 10.22 -9.25
C LEU A 565 -44.93 9.09 -8.68
N ASP A 566 -44.97 8.86 -7.36
CA ASP A 566 -45.85 7.87 -6.72
C ASP A 566 -47.33 8.22 -6.97
N ASP A 567 -47.96 7.54 -7.93
CA ASP A 567 -49.26 7.90 -8.53
C ASP A 567 -50.43 7.99 -7.53
N ALA A 568 -50.32 7.34 -6.37
CA ALA A 568 -51.39 7.29 -5.38
C ALA A 568 -51.58 8.61 -4.59
N LYS A 569 -50.70 9.61 -4.74
CA LYS A 569 -50.73 10.89 -3.97
C LYS A 569 -50.54 12.15 -4.82
N ARG A 570 -50.93 12.13 -6.10
CA ARG A 570 -50.80 13.32 -6.97
C ARG A 570 -51.93 14.32 -6.72
N GLY A 571 -51.57 15.55 -6.30
CA GLY A 571 -52.43 16.73 -6.28
C GLY A 571 -51.89 17.78 -7.26
N VAL A 572 -52.61 18.91 -7.44
CA VAL A 572 -52.19 19.99 -8.36
C VAL A 572 -50.77 20.47 -8.07
N TRP A 573 -50.40 20.58 -6.79
CA TRP A 573 -49.09 21.04 -6.31
C TRP A 573 -47.95 20.01 -6.45
N THR A 574 -48.29 18.75 -6.75
CA THR A 574 -47.31 17.67 -7.01
C THR A 574 -47.44 17.12 -8.44
N SER A 575 -48.19 17.82 -9.30
CA SER A 575 -48.35 17.44 -10.69
C SER A 575 -47.09 17.72 -11.50
N ASP A 576 -46.77 16.82 -12.42
CA ASP A 576 -45.62 16.97 -13.32
C ASP A 576 -45.62 18.32 -14.04
N GLU A 577 -46.77 18.80 -14.50
CA GLU A 577 -46.89 20.09 -15.19
C GLU A 577 -46.61 21.29 -14.28
N PHE A 578 -46.97 21.22 -13.00
CA PHE A 578 -46.75 22.31 -12.07
C PHE A 578 -45.30 22.35 -11.56
N VAL A 579 -44.73 21.19 -11.24
CA VAL A 579 -43.42 21.12 -10.57
C VAL A 579 -42.25 21.26 -11.55
N ARG A 580 -42.40 20.79 -12.81
CA ARG A 580 -41.31 20.76 -13.81
C ARG A 580 -40.87 22.13 -14.36
N TRP A 581 -41.63 23.20 -14.13
CA TRP A 581 -41.28 24.55 -14.61
C TRP A 581 -40.83 25.49 -13.49
N GLN A 582 -40.75 25.00 -12.25
CA GLN A 582 -40.39 25.86 -11.13
C GLN A 582 -38.89 26.01 -11.00
N SER A 583 -38.45 27.26 -10.97
CA SER A 583 -37.15 27.62 -10.41
C SER A 583 -37.15 27.35 -8.91
N ARG A 584 -36.06 26.77 -8.41
CA ARG A 584 -35.87 26.51 -6.97
C ARG A 584 -34.52 27.04 -6.52
N THR A 585 -34.51 27.66 -5.34
CA THR A 585 -33.30 28.16 -4.70
C THR A 585 -32.94 27.28 -3.52
N PHE A 586 -31.67 26.92 -3.44
CA PHE A 586 -31.10 26.07 -2.40
C PHE A 586 -30.00 26.84 -1.66
N SER A 587 -30.08 26.88 -0.33
CA SER A 587 -28.99 27.35 0.52
C SER A 587 -27.97 26.24 0.71
N VAL A 588 -26.73 26.45 0.30
CA VAL A 588 -25.66 25.44 0.34
C VAL A 588 -24.53 25.92 1.23
N GLY A 589 -24.07 25.06 2.14
CA GLY A 589 -22.85 25.25 2.92
C GLY A 589 -21.70 24.46 2.28
N HIS A 590 -20.57 25.13 2.06
CA HIS A 590 -19.38 24.54 1.48
C HIS A 590 -18.12 25.06 2.17
N LYS A 591 -17.11 24.20 2.35
CA LYS A 591 -15.88 24.51 3.11
C LYS A 591 -15.09 25.70 2.55
N THR A 592 -14.93 25.77 1.22
CA THR A 592 -14.14 26.82 0.55
C THR A 592 -15.00 28.04 0.17
N LEU A 593 -16.02 27.84 -0.67
CA LEU A 593 -16.95 28.89 -1.11
C LEU A 593 -17.86 29.47 -0.01
N GLY A 594 -17.85 28.92 1.20
CA GLY A 594 -18.72 29.35 2.29
C GLY A 594 -20.18 29.01 2.03
N GLU A 595 -21.08 29.91 2.47
CA GLU A 595 -22.50 29.77 2.19
C GLU A 595 -22.86 30.42 0.85
N VAL A 596 -23.48 29.65 -0.03
CA VAL A 596 -23.90 30.10 -1.36
C VAL A 596 -25.38 29.81 -1.60
N GLN A 597 -26.05 30.64 -2.40
CA GLN A 597 -27.41 30.41 -2.87
C GLN A 597 -27.37 29.87 -4.30
N VAL A 598 -28.01 28.72 -4.53
CA VAL A 598 -28.01 28.07 -5.84
C VAL A 598 -29.43 28.06 -6.39
N CYS A 599 -29.69 28.85 -7.43
CA CYS A 599 -30.96 28.89 -8.13
C CYS A 599 -30.90 27.99 -9.38
N VAL A 600 -31.76 26.97 -9.45
CA VAL A 600 -31.89 26.05 -10.57
C VAL A 600 -33.16 26.36 -11.34
N THR A 601 -33.06 26.58 -12.64
CA THR A 601 -34.18 26.82 -13.56
C THR A 601 -34.12 25.84 -14.73
N PRO A 602 -35.13 24.97 -14.93
CA PRO A 602 -35.17 24.07 -16.09
C PRO A 602 -35.34 24.85 -17.39
N THR A 603 -34.55 24.51 -18.42
CA THR A 603 -34.58 25.27 -19.70
C THR A 603 -35.53 24.65 -20.73
N ASN A 604 -36.00 23.43 -20.49
CA ASN A 604 -36.88 22.72 -21.40
C ASN A 604 -37.85 21.78 -20.67
N ALA A 605 -38.87 21.31 -21.40
CA ALA A 605 -39.91 20.43 -20.87
C ALA A 605 -39.41 19.02 -20.50
N ARG A 606 -38.24 18.62 -21.00
CA ARG A 606 -37.61 17.32 -20.70
C ARG A 606 -36.79 17.36 -19.40
N ALA A 607 -36.53 18.55 -18.85
CA ALA A 607 -35.69 18.77 -17.67
C ALA A 607 -34.32 18.07 -17.77
N ASP A 608 -33.71 18.06 -18.97
CA ASP A 608 -32.37 17.52 -19.21
C ASP A 608 -31.29 18.61 -19.30
N THR A 609 -31.69 19.88 -19.31
CA THR A 609 -30.80 21.05 -19.29
C THR A 609 -31.31 22.12 -18.32
N PHE A 610 -30.38 22.77 -17.62
CA PHE A 610 -30.69 23.73 -16.57
C PHE A 610 -29.87 25.03 -16.71
N HIS A 611 -30.52 26.16 -16.42
CA HIS A 611 -29.86 27.41 -16.06
C HIS A 611 -29.61 27.38 -14.56
N VAL A 612 -28.35 27.42 -14.14
CA VAL A 612 -27.98 27.46 -12.72
C VAL A 612 -27.24 28.74 -12.43
N VAL A 613 -27.67 29.44 -11.38
CA VAL A 613 -27.02 30.65 -10.87
C VAL A 613 -26.58 30.38 -9.43
N ILE A 614 -25.30 30.57 -9.15
CA ILE A 614 -24.74 30.51 -7.80
C ILE A 614 -24.38 31.93 -7.37
N ASP A 615 -25.02 32.39 -6.30
CA ASP A 615 -24.75 33.67 -5.65
C ASP A 615 -23.95 33.43 -4.36
N ALA A 616 -22.72 33.92 -4.32
CA ALA A 616 -21.91 33.89 -3.10
C ALA A 616 -22.19 35.11 -2.21
N ARG A 617 -21.89 34.99 -0.91
CA ARG A 617 -22.13 36.06 0.07
C ARG A 617 -21.35 37.35 -0.21
N ASP A 618 -20.22 37.26 -0.90
CA ASP A 618 -19.40 38.42 -1.27
C ASP A 618 -19.95 39.19 -2.49
N GLY A 619 -21.07 38.73 -3.06
CA GLY A 619 -21.71 39.32 -4.24
C GLY A 619 -21.17 38.80 -5.57
N SER A 620 -20.21 37.87 -5.56
CA SER A 620 -19.79 37.17 -6.77
C SER A 620 -20.88 36.20 -7.24
N GLN A 621 -21.00 36.05 -8.57
CA GLN A 621 -22.03 35.22 -9.19
C GLN A 621 -21.43 34.33 -10.27
N MET A 622 -21.73 33.04 -10.21
CA MET A 622 -21.38 32.05 -11.24
C MET A 622 -22.64 31.63 -11.98
N ARG A 623 -22.60 31.57 -13.32
CA ARG A 623 -23.74 31.25 -14.17
C ARG A 623 -23.43 30.09 -15.10
N TYR A 624 -24.36 29.14 -15.21
CA TYR A 624 -24.27 27.97 -16.07
C TYR A 624 -25.55 27.85 -16.89
N ASP A 625 -25.53 28.26 -18.17
CA ASP A 625 -26.74 28.45 -18.97
C ASP A 625 -27.29 27.19 -19.67
N SER A 626 -26.58 26.08 -19.61
CA SER A 626 -26.99 24.81 -20.24
C SER A 626 -26.35 23.63 -19.53
N LEU A 627 -26.41 23.65 -18.20
CA LEU A 627 -25.81 22.62 -17.38
C LEU A 627 -26.54 21.29 -17.59
N ARG A 628 -25.76 20.23 -17.81
CA ARG A 628 -26.22 18.85 -17.88
C ARG A 628 -25.52 18.06 -16.78
N THR A 629 -26.23 17.14 -16.13
CA THR A 629 -25.66 16.25 -15.11
C THR A 629 -25.01 14.99 -15.69
N HIS A 630 -24.95 14.86 -17.02
CA HIS A 630 -24.37 13.68 -17.65
C HIS A 630 -22.84 13.63 -17.43
N GLY A 631 -22.38 12.58 -16.75
CA GLY A 631 -20.96 12.37 -16.47
C GLY A 631 -20.51 12.85 -15.09
N SER A 632 -21.38 13.50 -14.31
CA SER A 632 -21.17 13.67 -12.87
C SER A 632 -21.87 12.58 -12.07
N THR A 633 -21.42 12.40 -10.83
CA THR A 633 -22.01 11.48 -9.89
C THR A 633 -22.19 12.20 -8.56
N THR A 634 -23.41 12.26 -8.05
CA THR A 634 -23.70 12.86 -6.74
C THR A 634 -24.21 11.77 -5.80
N ILE A 635 -23.55 11.65 -4.66
CA ILE A 635 -23.85 10.65 -3.62
C ILE A 635 -24.29 11.38 -2.36
N ALA A 636 -25.52 11.11 -1.92
CA ALA A 636 -26.02 11.55 -0.62
C ALA A 636 -25.58 10.57 0.46
N HIS A 637 -25.03 11.09 1.56
CA HIS A 637 -24.60 10.29 2.71
C HIS A 637 -24.77 11.09 4.01
N THR A 638 -24.86 10.40 5.14
CA THR A 638 -24.91 11.03 6.46
C THR A 638 -23.51 11.05 7.06
N ALA A 639 -23.13 12.16 7.71
CA ALA A 639 -21.99 12.14 8.61
C ALA A 639 -22.22 11.07 9.69
N SER A 640 -21.14 10.48 10.21
CA SER A 640 -21.09 9.35 11.16
C SER A 640 -21.90 9.53 12.46
N SER A 641 -22.55 10.68 12.68
CA SER A 641 -23.49 10.96 13.77
C SER A 641 -24.93 11.14 13.26
N GLY A 642 -25.84 10.28 13.72
CA GLY A 642 -27.23 10.11 13.24
C GLY A 642 -28.20 11.28 13.44
N SER A 643 -27.73 12.52 13.59
CA SER A 643 -28.56 13.73 13.65
C SER A 643 -28.05 14.88 12.76
N SER A 644 -26.99 14.67 11.98
CA SER A 644 -26.45 15.70 11.09
C SER A 644 -27.24 15.77 9.76
N PRO A 645 -27.38 16.95 9.15
CA PRO A 645 -27.99 17.06 7.82
C PRO A 645 -27.22 16.20 6.80
N PRO A 646 -27.90 15.70 5.75
CA PRO A 646 -27.25 14.92 4.72
C PRO A 646 -26.16 15.76 4.03
N VAL A 647 -25.02 15.12 3.82
CA VAL A 647 -23.91 15.64 3.03
C VAL A 647 -24.02 15.05 1.63
N TYR A 648 -23.78 15.87 0.62
CA TYR A 648 -23.78 15.49 -0.78
C TYR A 648 -22.37 15.63 -1.31
N THR A 649 -21.80 14.53 -1.82
CA THR A 649 -20.51 14.57 -2.52
C THR A 649 -20.76 14.45 -4.01
N THR A 650 -20.31 15.44 -4.78
CA THR A 650 -20.36 15.42 -6.24
C THR A 650 -18.97 15.19 -6.82
N PHE A 651 -18.89 14.28 -7.78
CA PHE A 651 -17.72 14.00 -8.61
C PHE A 651 -18.01 14.46 -10.04
N LEU A 652 -17.14 15.30 -10.58
CA LEU A 652 -17.17 15.71 -11.99
C LEU A 652 -16.34 14.76 -12.85
N ALA A 653 -16.65 14.69 -14.15
CA ALA A 653 -15.87 13.94 -15.13
C ALA A 653 -14.41 14.42 -15.27
N THR A 654 -14.15 15.68 -14.90
CA THR A 654 -12.80 16.27 -14.83
C THR A 654 -11.96 15.70 -13.68
N GLY A 655 -12.59 15.00 -12.74
CA GLY A 655 -11.98 14.47 -11.52
C GLY A 655 -12.03 15.42 -10.33
N VAL A 656 -12.65 16.59 -10.47
CA VAL A 656 -12.96 17.48 -9.34
C VAL A 656 -14.03 16.83 -8.48
N SER A 657 -13.82 16.81 -7.17
CA SER A 657 -14.77 16.27 -6.21
C SER A 657 -14.97 17.25 -5.06
N THR A 658 -16.22 17.49 -4.68
CA THR A 658 -16.51 18.31 -3.51
C THR A 658 -17.71 17.81 -2.73
N SER A 659 -17.72 18.11 -1.43
CA SER A 659 -18.79 17.80 -0.50
C SER A 659 -19.44 19.09 -0.01
N PHE A 660 -20.76 19.11 0.03
CA PHE A 660 -21.55 20.23 0.52
C PHE A 660 -22.79 19.74 1.28
N ASN A 661 -23.38 20.60 2.11
CA ASN A 661 -24.61 20.33 2.83
C ASN A 661 -25.70 21.35 2.46
N LEU A 662 -26.95 20.92 2.51
CA LEU A 662 -28.07 21.86 2.40
C LEU A 662 -28.29 22.54 3.75
N LEU A 663 -28.31 23.86 3.75
CA LEU A 663 -28.61 24.65 4.93
C LEU A 663 -30.12 24.77 5.10
N ALA A 664 -30.58 24.58 6.33
CA ALA A 664 -31.97 24.83 6.65
C ALA A 664 -32.32 26.30 6.37
N PRO A 665 -33.52 26.58 5.82
CA PRO A 665 -34.00 27.94 5.69
C PRO A 665 -34.00 28.67 7.03
N THR A 666 -33.75 29.97 7.02
CA THR A 666 -33.65 30.80 8.23
C THR A 666 -34.89 30.71 9.13
N TRP A 667 -36.08 30.56 8.56
CA TRP A 667 -37.33 30.38 9.30
C TRP A 667 -37.43 29.03 10.02
N PHE A 668 -36.75 27.99 9.54
CA PHE A 668 -36.72 26.67 10.16
C PHE A 668 -35.71 26.63 11.31
N SER A 669 -34.52 27.21 11.12
CA SER A 669 -33.46 27.25 12.13
C SER A 669 -33.86 27.99 13.42
N GLN A 670 -34.81 28.93 13.34
CA GLN A 670 -35.37 29.64 14.51
C GLN A 670 -36.18 28.74 15.47
N THR A 671 -36.55 27.53 15.03
CA THR A 671 -37.31 26.57 15.87
C THR A 671 -36.44 25.51 16.55
N THR A 672 -35.15 25.42 16.20
CA THR A 672 -34.23 24.35 16.63
C THR A 672 -33.01 24.86 17.41
N THR A 673 -33.08 26.03 18.03
CA THR A 673 -31.98 26.62 18.83
C THR A 673 -31.66 25.81 20.09
N ALA A 674 -30.85 24.77 19.92
CA ALA A 674 -30.04 24.21 20.99
C ALA A 674 -28.70 23.71 20.41
N SER A 675 -27.61 24.21 20.99
CA SER A 675 -26.22 23.71 20.91
C SER A 675 -25.37 24.02 19.66
N THR A 676 -24.72 25.20 19.65
CA THR A 676 -23.48 25.40 18.84
C THR A 676 -22.45 26.35 19.48
N HIS A 677 -22.36 26.40 20.81
CA HIS A 677 -21.26 27.07 21.54
C HIS A 677 -20.57 26.10 22.51
N MET A 678 -19.73 25.18 22.00
CA MET A 678 -19.05 24.16 22.84
C MET A 678 -17.69 23.69 22.25
N ALA A 679 -16.91 24.56 21.60
CA ALA A 679 -15.64 24.11 20.99
C ALA A 679 -14.41 24.21 21.93
N SER A 680 -14.44 25.10 22.94
CA SER A 680 -13.29 25.34 23.84
C SER A 680 -13.33 24.56 25.16
N ASP A 681 -14.49 24.03 25.55
CA ASP A 681 -14.73 23.46 26.89
C ASP A 681 -14.83 21.93 26.91
N LEU A 682 -14.61 21.27 25.78
CA LEU A 682 -14.60 19.82 25.70
C LEU A 682 -13.47 19.30 24.83
N VAL A 683 -13.06 18.07 25.12
CA VAL A 683 -12.19 17.26 24.27
C VAL A 683 -12.97 16.04 23.85
N SER A 684 -13.15 15.90 22.54
CA SER A 684 -13.77 14.76 21.91
C SER A 684 -12.74 13.89 21.20
N SER A 685 -13.11 12.65 20.91
CA SER A 685 -12.31 11.76 20.07
C SER A 685 -12.30 12.30 18.64
N PRO A 686 -11.14 12.65 18.05
CA PRO A 686 -11.08 13.21 16.69
C PRO A 686 -11.38 12.18 15.61
N MET A 687 -11.42 10.90 15.97
CA MET A 687 -11.64 9.77 15.09
C MET A 687 -12.14 8.57 15.91
N PRO A 688 -12.75 7.55 15.31
CA PRO A 688 -13.05 6.31 16.01
C PRO A 688 -11.74 5.65 16.47
N SER A 689 -11.65 5.30 17.75
CA SER A 689 -10.40 4.84 18.34
C SER A 689 -10.64 3.98 19.58
N LYS A 690 -9.59 3.29 20.01
CA LYS A 690 -9.52 2.58 21.28
C LYS A 690 -8.83 3.46 22.32
N ILE A 691 -9.40 3.59 23.50
CA ILE A 691 -8.77 4.30 24.61
C ILE A 691 -7.62 3.43 25.14
N VAL A 692 -6.39 3.92 25.06
CA VAL A 692 -5.21 3.25 25.65
C VAL A 692 -5.11 3.59 27.12
N ASP A 693 -5.20 4.88 27.43
CA ASP A 693 -5.02 5.39 28.78
C ASP A 693 -5.78 6.71 28.98
N CYS A 694 -6.30 6.92 30.19
CA CYS A 694 -6.93 8.17 30.60
C CYS A 694 -6.16 8.72 31.79
N LYS A 695 -5.41 9.81 31.56
CA LYS A 695 -4.45 10.37 32.54
C LYS A 695 -5.07 11.33 33.53
N VAL A 696 -6.34 11.65 33.37
CA VAL A 696 -7.06 12.62 34.19
C VAL A 696 -8.31 12.03 34.78
N LYS A 697 -8.70 12.57 35.93
CA LYS A 697 -9.94 12.26 36.64
C LYS A 697 -10.73 13.54 36.85
N ARG A 698 -12.02 13.39 37.16
CA ARG A 698 -12.88 14.50 37.57
C ARG A 698 -12.24 15.25 38.74
N GLY A 699 -12.11 16.57 38.61
CA GLY A 699 -11.52 17.46 39.62
C GLY A 699 -10.03 17.74 39.44
N ASP A 700 -9.34 17.09 38.49
CA ASP A 700 -7.92 17.36 38.25
C ASP A 700 -7.71 18.70 37.54
N SER A 701 -6.72 19.47 37.98
CA SER A 701 -6.24 20.66 37.28
C SER A 701 -5.23 20.26 36.20
N VAL A 702 -5.49 20.65 34.95
CA VAL A 702 -4.62 20.40 33.80
C VAL A 702 -4.06 21.69 33.25
N LYS A 703 -2.82 21.65 32.75
CA LYS A 703 -2.20 22.77 32.02
C LYS A 703 -2.41 22.62 30.51
N ALA A 704 -2.44 23.74 29.80
CA ALA A 704 -2.45 23.78 28.35
C ALA A 704 -1.31 22.92 27.77
N GLY A 705 -1.63 22.06 26.81
CA GLY A 705 -0.68 21.12 26.21
C GLY A 705 -0.40 19.85 27.02
N GLN A 706 -0.92 19.72 28.25
CA GLN A 706 -0.81 18.49 29.05
C GLN A 706 -1.62 17.36 28.40
N THR A 707 -1.03 16.16 28.29
CA THR A 707 -1.72 14.98 27.75
C THR A 707 -2.77 14.48 28.74
N ILE A 708 -4.00 14.33 28.27
CA ILE A 708 -5.16 13.96 29.09
C ILE A 708 -5.68 12.56 28.75
N VAL A 709 -5.69 12.17 27.47
CA VAL A 709 -6.15 10.85 27.01
C VAL A 709 -5.21 10.37 25.91
N ILE A 710 -4.85 9.09 25.95
CA ILE A 710 -4.11 8.42 24.89
C ILE A 710 -5.08 7.48 24.17
N LEU A 711 -5.18 7.66 22.87
CA LEU A 711 -5.96 6.85 21.96
C LEU A 711 -5.03 5.96 21.14
N GLU A 712 -5.50 4.79 20.75
CA GLU A 712 -4.89 3.92 19.75
C GLU A 712 -5.89 3.77 18.62
N ALA A 713 -5.45 4.11 17.42
CA ALA A 713 -6.18 3.81 16.20
C ALA A 713 -5.18 3.31 15.16
N MET A 714 -5.51 2.19 14.51
CA MET A 714 -4.73 1.67 13.38
C MET A 714 -3.25 1.50 13.73
N LYS A 715 -3.00 0.92 14.92
CA LYS A 715 -1.67 0.66 15.52
C LYS A 715 -0.81 1.90 15.79
N THR A 716 -1.42 3.09 15.79
CA THR A 716 -0.77 4.36 16.11
C THR A 716 -1.39 4.96 17.37
N GLU A 717 -0.53 5.42 18.29
CA GLU A 717 -0.97 6.14 19.49
C GLU A 717 -1.11 7.64 19.21
N ILE A 718 -2.24 8.21 19.63
CA ILE A 718 -2.56 9.64 19.51
C ILE A 718 -2.79 10.18 20.92
N SER A 719 -1.99 11.16 21.32
CA SER A 719 -2.14 11.84 22.61
C SER A 719 -3.01 13.08 22.46
N LEU A 720 -4.21 13.05 23.05
CA LEU A 720 -5.06 14.23 23.19
C LEU A 720 -4.53 15.11 24.31
N LYS A 721 -4.43 16.41 24.05
CA LYS A 721 -3.88 17.40 24.96
C LYS A 721 -4.98 18.37 25.41
N ALA A 722 -4.83 18.89 26.62
CA ALA A 722 -5.69 19.96 27.12
C ALA A 722 -5.48 21.23 26.28
N PRO A 723 -6.56 21.87 25.78
CA PRO A 723 -6.46 23.07 24.94
C PRO A 723 -6.06 24.32 25.74
N ARG A 724 -6.36 24.35 27.04
CA ARG A 724 -6.07 25.45 27.96
C ARG A 724 -5.82 24.94 29.38
N ASP A 725 -5.39 25.83 30.26
CA ASP A 725 -5.41 25.60 31.71
C ASP A 725 -6.87 25.49 32.18
N ALA A 726 -7.23 24.37 32.81
CA ALA A 726 -8.61 24.10 33.21
C ALA A 726 -8.71 23.06 34.33
N VAL A 727 -9.88 23.00 34.97
CA VAL A 727 -10.25 21.89 35.87
C VAL A 727 -11.19 20.95 35.12
N VAL A 728 -10.92 19.65 35.19
CA VAL A 728 -11.75 18.62 34.56
C VAL A 728 -13.09 18.51 35.29
N GLU A 729 -14.17 18.85 34.61
CA GLU A 729 -15.53 18.77 35.15
C GLU A 729 -16.06 17.34 35.12
N SER A 730 -15.87 16.65 34.00
CA SER A 730 -16.31 15.26 33.83
C SER A 730 -15.42 14.48 32.85
N VAL A 731 -15.35 13.18 33.08
CA VAL A 731 -14.70 12.22 32.17
C VAL A 731 -15.75 11.19 31.76
N SER A 732 -15.90 10.97 30.45
CA SER A 732 -16.88 10.06 29.88
C SER A 732 -16.69 8.64 30.38
N ALA A 733 -17.79 7.92 30.65
CA ALA A 733 -17.75 6.53 31.09
C ALA A 733 -17.10 5.57 30.07
N LYS A 734 -17.06 5.99 28.79
CA LYS A 734 -16.37 5.26 27.70
C LYS A 734 -14.86 5.46 27.70
N CYS A 735 -14.35 6.46 28.43
CA CYS A 735 -12.93 6.80 28.54
C CYS A 735 -12.22 5.88 29.56
N LYS A 736 -12.28 4.57 29.35
CA LYS A 736 -11.59 3.54 30.13
C LYS A 736 -10.59 2.81 29.24
N PRO A 737 -9.41 2.42 29.74
CA PRO A 737 -8.47 1.61 28.97
C PRO A 737 -9.16 0.39 28.33
N GLY A 738 -8.99 0.22 27.02
CA GLY A 738 -9.64 -0.80 26.20
C GLY A 738 -10.99 -0.41 25.60
N GLY A 739 -11.61 0.70 26.01
CA GLY A 739 -12.90 1.16 25.50
C GLY A 739 -12.84 1.66 24.06
N LEU A 740 -13.82 1.31 23.24
CA LEU A 740 -13.98 1.82 21.87
C LEU A 740 -14.87 3.06 21.87
N VAL A 741 -14.42 4.12 21.19
CA VAL A 741 -15.13 5.38 21.04
C VAL A 741 -15.27 5.73 19.56
N ALA A 742 -16.40 6.31 19.18
CA ALA A 742 -16.62 6.82 17.83
C ALA A 742 -16.04 8.23 17.69
N GLU A 743 -15.90 8.70 16.45
CA GLU A 743 -15.60 10.10 16.15
C GLU A 743 -16.56 11.05 16.88
N ALA A 744 -16.04 12.21 17.29
CA ALA A 744 -16.75 13.26 18.01
C ALA A 744 -17.34 12.84 19.37
N THR A 745 -17.08 11.61 19.85
CA THR A 745 -17.46 11.20 21.20
C THR A 745 -16.76 12.10 22.21
N VAL A 746 -17.51 12.85 23.01
CA VAL A 746 -16.95 13.67 24.10
C VAL A 746 -16.28 12.76 25.14
N LEU A 747 -15.00 13.00 25.38
CA LEU A 747 -14.17 12.22 26.31
C LEU A 747 -14.00 12.94 27.64
N VAL A 748 -13.71 14.23 27.60
CA VAL A 748 -13.46 15.07 28.79
C VAL A 748 -14.18 16.41 28.61
N THR A 749 -14.89 16.88 29.62
CA THR A 749 -15.40 18.26 29.69
C THR A 749 -14.66 19.03 30.76
N PHE A 750 -14.46 20.32 30.52
CA PHE A 750 -13.84 21.26 31.45
C PHE A 750 -14.89 22.19 32.04
N VAL A 751 -14.61 22.71 33.23
CA VAL A 751 -15.44 23.76 33.82
C VAL A 751 -15.41 24.98 32.89
N ALA A 752 -16.60 25.47 32.54
CA ALA A 752 -16.79 26.65 31.70
C ALA A 752 -16.00 27.84 32.26
N GLN A 753 -15.34 28.56 31.36
CA GLN A 753 -14.67 29.80 31.72
C GLN A 753 -15.75 30.88 31.83
N ASN A 754 -15.98 31.41 33.04
CA ASN A 754 -16.70 32.68 33.15
C ASN A 754 -15.74 33.74 32.61
N ASP A 755 -16.03 34.26 31.43
CA ASP A 755 -15.40 35.48 30.94
C ASP A 755 -15.84 36.63 31.87
N GLU A 756 -14.94 37.06 32.77
CA GLU A 756 -14.97 38.42 33.36
C GLU A 756 -14.23 39.40 32.46
#